data_AF-A0AAW6JX85-F1
#
_entry.id   AF-A0AAW6JX85-F1
#
_cell.length_a   1.000
_cell.length_b   1.000
_cell.length_c   1.000
_cell.angle_alpha   90.00
_cell.angle_beta   90.00
_cell.angle_gamma   90.00
#
_symmetry.space_group_name_H-M   'P 1'
#
loop_
_entity.id
_entity.type
_entity.pdbx_description
1 polymer ?
#
loop_
_entity_poly.entity_id
_entity_poly.type
_entity_poly.pdbx_seq_one_letter_code
_entity_poly.pdbx_strand_id
1 'polypeptide(L)'
;MKTKKIVAVSSALMIGTTTALTGFPAVVLAQENMQEAVTSEQEEKYTKVSVKNPVADSEELTGEGQNNGRAQHAFDGNESTVWHTLWSQDGQKKMPHWISYSLDQVTKIGRIDYLGKPAQNGVGNGVFKNIDVYYTTDPGADPASDTGWKKAGSFENITYSPSTGTGTNRAATFEFDPVEALKVKIVVRESYSSGSGQEPENQYANALEITTYAVNDVPEDKLEIGVTIDDQSYTGKSIQEIVDKNSITPKNVESLSITNGNLEYKDLVWLGGVTDHNVKFRNLKRLTVDLEHTKMYTETGEETKALPAYAFSGLNNLEEVRLSGVKELGSFCFLNAGNRSSQGLEVFEISSVTKIANHAFNGAKFTVRMKTLSLPNAQIIGNSAFDSGGANFTSVDLSGIVELGENAFKECSFEELVFPESLRSIGRNATPIKERASVTFLSETAPEMPTITGHTPFGDTDELKEKNAAVTVPGAGISSYYGEKVTNTSVFVKEDINPIFRNWNINATGHCLVKYMVDSKESFAFVPEGEKIGEARLPEVTIPEGKVFKGWSEKEDGSGELFTKDSKVEKNITLYPVFEEKKNTPPVINVEDKELTVGDTFDPLEGVTATDEEDGDISGSIEVLNNEVDTTKVGIYEVTYKVTDSQGASTTKTIYVTVNPKQEVLNEVPVIDASDRVL
;
A
#
# COMPACT_ATOMS: atom_id res chain seq x y z
N MET A 1 -48.06 7.74 12.39
CA MET A 1 -49.50 7.45 12.65
C MET A 1 -50.38 8.14 11.62
N LYS A 2 -50.87 7.39 10.63
CA LYS A 2 -52.15 7.59 9.92
C LYS A 2 -52.45 6.27 9.21
N THR A 3 -53.51 5.63 9.67
CA THR A 3 -53.92 4.25 9.41
C THR A 3 -54.45 4.09 7.98
N LYS A 4 -53.87 3.20 7.16
CA LYS A 4 -54.53 2.73 5.92
C LYS A 4 -55.32 1.47 6.25
N LYS A 5 -56.64 1.60 6.32
CA LYS A 5 -57.61 0.49 6.28
C LYS A 5 -57.61 -0.08 4.86
N ILE A 6 -57.30 -1.36 4.72
CA ILE A 6 -57.58 -2.13 3.51
C ILE A 6 -59.03 -2.63 3.63
N VAL A 7 -59.90 -2.18 2.73
CA VAL A 7 -61.29 -2.63 2.63
C VAL A 7 -61.33 -3.75 1.59
N ALA A 8 -61.79 -4.93 2.02
CA ALA A 8 -62.11 -6.04 1.14
C ALA A 8 -63.29 -5.70 0.23
N VAL A 9 -63.16 -5.93 -1.08
CA VAL A 9 -64.27 -5.84 -2.02
C VAL A 9 -64.79 -7.26 -2.28
N SER A 10 -66.01 -7.53 -1.82
CA SER A 10 -66.76 -8.75 -2.10
C SER A 10 -67.66 -8.51 -3.31
N SER A 11 -67.55 -9.36 -4.32
CA SER A 11 -68.31 -9.29 -5.57
C SER A 11 -69.66 -9.98 -5.42
N ALA A 12 -70.77 -9.24 -5.58
CA ALA A 12 -72.10 -9.80 -5.80
C ALA A 12 -72.78 -9.02 -6.93
N LEU A 13 -72.91 -9.66 -8.09
CA LEU A 13 -73.51 -9.08 -9.30
C LEU A 13 -74.99 -9.49 -9.37
N MET A 14 -75.89 -8.56 -9.04
CA MET A 14 -77.34 -8.68 -9.30
C MET A 14 -77.63 -8.05 -10.67
N ILE A 15 -78.20 -8.86 -11.57
CA ILE A 15 -78.60 -8.49 -12.93
C ILE A 15 -79.90 -7.69 -12.87
N GLY A 16 -79.91 -6.48 -13.44
CA GLY A 16 -81.09 -5.64 -13.60
C GLY A 16 -80.91 -4.67 -14.77
N THR A 17 -81.83 -4.74 -15.71
CA THR A 17 -81.75 -4.28 -17.10
C THR A 17 -81.94 -2.77 -17.34
N THR A 18 -81.23 -2.26 -18.36
CA THR A 18 -81.67 -1.36 -19.45
C THR A 18 -80.92 -0.04 -19.65
N THR A 19 -80.53 0.13 -20.92
CA THR A 19 -80.30 1.35 -21.72
C THR A 19 -78.88 1.90 -21.78
N ALA A 20 -78.43 2.04 -23.03
CA ALA A 20 -77.07 2.21 -23.50
C ALA A 20 -76.47 3.60 -23.26
N LEU A 21 -75.18 3.63 -22.90
CA LEU A 21 -74.24 4.64 -23.37
C LEU A 21 -72.94 3.94 -23.80
N THR A 22 -72.61 4.16 -25.07
CA THR A 22 -71.39 3.70 -25.74
C THR A 22 -70.16 4.45 -25.23
N GLY A 23 -69.11 3.71 -24.85
CA GLY A 23 -67.73 4.21 -24.85
C GLY A 23 -66.98 4.11 -23.53
N PHE A 24 -66.45 2.93 -23.19
CA PHE A 24 -65.22 2.72 -22.39
C PHE A 24 -64.75 1.26 -22.52
N PRO A 25 -63.62 0.98 -23.19
CA PRO A 25 -62.80 -0.20 -22.92
C PRO A 25 -61.39 0.27 -22.57
N ALA A 26 -61.14 0.55 -21.30
CA ALA A 26 -59.77 0.87 -20.84
C ALA A 26 -59.52 0.41 -19.40
N VAL A 27 -60.56 0.41 -18.54
CA VAL A 27 -60.40 0.03 -17.12
C VAL A 27 -60.40 -1.49 -16.92
N VAL A 28 -61.08 -2.27 -17.77
CA VAL A 28 -61.11 -3.74 -17.67
C VAL A 28 -59.84 -4.38 -18.24
N LEU A 29 -59.33 -3.87 -19.37
CA LEU A 29 -58.07 -4.31 -19.97
C LEU A 29 -56.84 -4.00 -19.11
N ALA A 30 -56.86 -2.92 -18.32
CA ALA A 30 -55.75 -2.58 -17.43
C ALA A 30 -55.64 -3.53 -16.21
N GLN A 31 -56.77 -4.04 -15.69
CA GLN A 31 -56.75 -5.03 -14.62
C GLN A 31 -56.40 -6.43 -15.12
N GLU A 32 -56.89 -6.85 -16.29
CA GLU A 32 -56.50 -8.13 -16.90
C GLU A 32 -55.02 -8.13 -17.32
N ASN A 33 -54.51 -7.04 -17.92
CA ASN A 33 -53.09 -6.94 -18.29
C ASN A 33 -52.15 -6.82 -17.08
N MET A 34 -52.56 -6.19 -15.97
CA MET A 34 -51.75 -6.19 -14.74
C MET A 34 -51.73 -7.56 -14.08
N GLN A 35 -52.82 -8.33 -14.18
CA GLN A 35 -52.88 -9.68 -13.62
C GLN A 35 -52.06 -10.66 -14.46
N GLU A 36 -52.12 -10.57 -15.80
CA GLU A 36 -51.29 -11.35 -16.73
C GLU A 36 -49.79 -11.02 -16.62
N ALA A 37 -49.44 -9.73 -16.48
CA ALA A 37 -48.05 -9.31 -16.31
C ALA A 37 -47.44 -9.80 -14.99
N VAL A 38 -48.18 -9.71 -13.87
CA VAL A 38 -47.74 -10.23 -12.56
C VAL A 38 -47.59 -11.76 -12.58
N THR A 39 -48.47 -12.48 -13.28
CA THR A 39 -48.30 -13.94 -13.46
C THR A 39 -47.08 -14.29 -14.33
N SER A 40 -46.80 -13.50 -15.39
CA SER A 40 -45.63 -13.73 -16.25
C SER A 40 -44.28 -13.44 -15.56
N GLU A 41 -44.21 -12.42 -14.71
CA GLU A 41 -43.01 -12.10 -13.91
C GLU A 41 -42.76 -13.13 -12.79
N GLN A 42 -43.83 -13.68 -12.20
CA GLN A 42 -43.70 -14.76 -11.20
C GLN A 42 -43.31 -16.11 -11.81
N GLU A 43 -43.75 -16.40 -13.03
CA GLU A 43 -43.34 -17.59 -13.79
C GLU A 43 -41.87 -17.49 -14.29
N GLU A 44 -41.33 -16.29 -14.55
CA GLU A 44 -39.90 -16.11 -14.86
C GLU A 44 -38.98 -16.35 -13.65
N LYS A 45 -39.43 -16.04 -12.42
CA LYS A 45 -38.61 -16.16 -11.19
C LYS A 45 -38.53 -17.58 -10.63
N TYR A 46 -39.54 -18.42 -10.87
CA TYR A 46 -39.67 -19.72 -10.21
C TYR A 46 -40.01 -20.85 -11.19
N THR A 47 -39.25 -21.93 -11.18
CA THR A 47 -39.54 -23.13 -11.99
C THR A 47 -39.96 -24.30 -11.10
N LYS A 48 -41.06 -24.97 -11.42
CA LYS A 48 -41.52 -26.18 -10.72
C LYS A 48 -40.44 -27.26 -10.74
N VAL A 49 -40.12 -27.84 -9.59
CA VAL A 49 -39.14 -28.93 -9.47
C VAL A 49 -39.82 -30.27 -9.25
N SER A 50 -39.19 -31.32 -9.80
CA SER A 50 -39.57 -32.71 -9.53
C SER A 50 -39.24 -33.09 -8.09
N VAL A 51 -40.16 -33.82 -7.47
CA VAL A 51 -40.04 -34.35 -6.11
C VAL A 51 -40.12 -35.87 -6.13
N LYS A 52 -39.46 -36.52 -5.17
CA LYS A 52 -39.39 -37.98 -5.01
C LYS A 52 -39.44 -38.39 -3.55
N ASN A 53 -39.77 -39.65 -3.31
CA ASN A 53 -39.77 -40.29 -1.99
C ASN A 53 -40.56 -39.52 -0.91
N PRO A 54 -41.81 -39.09 -1.18
CA PRO A 54 -42.63 -38.45 -0.17
C PRO A 54 -42.96 -39.42 0.96
N VAL A 55 -42.80 -38.96 2.19
CA VAL A 55 -43.08 -39.69 3.42
C VAL A 55 -43.70 -38.74 4.43
N ALA A 56 -44.60 -39.24 5.28
CA ALA A 56 -45.20 -38.46 6.34
C ALA A 56 -45.09 -39.20 7.68
N ASP A 57 -45.26 -38.47 8.77
CA ASP A 57 -45.31 -39.08 10.10
C ASP A 57 -46.56 -39.94 10.30
N SER A 58 -47.65 -39.63 9.58
CA SER A 58 -48.94 -40.33 9.64
C SER A 58 -49.60 -40.36 8.25
N GLU A 59 -50.16 -41.52 7.89
CA GLU A 59 -50.87 -41.77 6.62
C GLU A 59 -52.13 -42.61 6.87
N GLU A 60 -53.24 -42.23 6.25
CA GLU A 60 -54.49 -43.00 6.28
C GLU A 60 -54.47 -44.10 5.21
N LEU A 61 -54.04 -45.31 5.57
CA LEU A 61 -53.89 -46.41 4.60
C LEU A 61 -55.18 -47.21 4.37
N THR A 62 -56.24 -46.99 5.17
CA THR A 62 -57.45 -47.83 5.17
C THR A 62 -58.72 -47.01 5.41
N GLY A 63 -59.51 -46.75 4.37
CA GLY A 63 -60.86 -46.18 4.53
C GLY A 63 -61.19 -45.02 3.59
N GLU A 64 -60.19 -44.37 2.99
CA GLU A 64 -60.37 -43.26 2.04
C GLU A 64 -60.45 -43.73 0.55
N GLY A 65 -60.46 -45.05 0.31
CA GLY A 65 -60.40 -45.65 -1.03
C GLY A 65 -58.97 -45.94 -1.51
N GLN A 66 -58.83 -46.71 -2.60
CA GLN A 66 -57.53 -47.23 -3.06
C GLN A 66 -56.50 -46.16 -3.48
N ASN A 67 -56.93 -44.90 -3.64
CA ASN A 67 -56.14 -43.81 -4.22
C ASN A 67 -56.00 -42.59 -3.29
N ASN A 68 -56.16 -42.75 -1.97
CA ASN A 68 -56.11 -41.64 -1.01
C ASN A 68 -55.36 -42.02 0.28
N GLY A 69 -54.89 -41.01 1.02
CA GLY A 69 -54.33 -41.08 2.36
C GLY A 69 -52.80 -41.17 2.45
N ARG A 70 -52.11 -41.65 1.40
CA ARG A 70 -50.63 -41.70 1.34
C ARG A 70 -50.00 -40.34 1.03
N ALA A 71 -48.81 -40.08 1.55
CA ALA A 71 -48.02 -38.86 1.34
C ALA A 71 -47.74 -38.59 -0.15
N GLN A 72 -47.60 -39.64 -0.96
CA GLN A 72 -47.39 -39.50 -2.42
C GLN A 72 -48.50 -38.75 -3.14
N HIS A 73 -49.73 -38.79 -2.62
CA HIS A 73 -50.88 -38.10 -3.21
C HIS A 73 -50.87 -36.60 -2.98
N ALA A 74 -49.94 -36.07 -2.17
CA ALA A 74 -49.70 -34.64 -2.11
C ALA A 74 -48.79 -34.13 -3.24
N PHE A 75 -48.30 -35.00 -4.13
CA PHE A 75 -47.26 -34.66 -5.11
C PHE A 75 -47.48 -35.28 -6.50
N ASP A 76 -48.65 -35.88 -6.75
CA ASP A 76 -48.91 -36.62 -7.99
C ASP A 76 -49.54 -35.75 -9.09
N GLY A 77 -49.83 -34.48 -8.82
CA GLY A 77 -50.41 -33.53 -9.76
C GLY A 77 -51.91 -33.76 -9.98
N ASN A 78 -52.57 -34.55 -9.12
CA ASN A 78 -53.97 -34.89 -9.21
C ASN A 78 -54.74 -34.43 -7.97
N GLU A 79 -55.40 -33.27 -8.08
CA GLU A 79 -56.25 -32.69 -7.03
C GLU A 79 -57.46 -33.55 -6.61
N SER A 80 -57.72 -34.68 -7.29
CA SER A 80 -58.73 -35.66 -6.88
C SER A 80 -58.22 -36.70 -5.90
N THR A 81 -56.91 -36.73 -5.63
CA THR A 81 -56.29 -37.56 -4.60
C THR A 81 -55.82 -36.69 -3.43
N VAL A 82 -55.59 -37.30 -2.27
CA VAL A 82 -55.24 -36.55 -1.05
C VAL A 82 -54.27 -37.33 -0.18
N TRP A 83 -53.25 -36.66 0.35
CA TRP A 83 -52.59 -37.13 1.57
C TRP A 83 -53.43 -36.71 2.78
N HIS A 84 -53.65 -37.63 3.71
CA HIS A 84 -54.33 -37.35 4.97
C HIS A 84 -53.68 -38.18 6.08
N THR A 85 -53.45 -37.56 7.24
CA THR A 85 -53.00 -38.26 8.44
C THR A 85 -54.04 -39.28 8.91
N LEU A 86 -53.62 -40.37 9.57
CA LEU A 86 -54.53 -41.43 10.05
C LEU A 86 -55.75 -40.87 10.83
N TRP A 87 -56.96 -41.21 10.38
CA TRP A 87 -58.25 -40.77 10.93
C TRP A 87 -58.76 -41.67 12.06
N SER A 88 -58.35 -42.94 12.12
CA SER A 88 -58.75 -43.88 13.18
C SER A 88 -58.22 -43.48 14.57
N GLN A 89 -59.06 -43.55 15.61
CA GLN A 89 -58.68 -43.22 17.00
C GLN A 89 -57.58 -44.14 17.58
N ASP A 90 -57.47 -45.39 17.10
CA ASP A 90 -56.41 -46.31 17.52
C ASP A 90 -55.14 -46.10 16.69
N GLY A 91 -54.06 -45.64 17.34
CA GLY A 91 -52.74 -45.45 16.72
C GLY A 91 -52.44 -44.04 16.20
N GLN A 92 -53.33 -43.08 16.45
CA GLN A 92 -53.15 -41.68 16.07
C GLN A 92 -51.93 -41.02 16.73
N LYS A 93 -51.05 -40.45 15.90
CA LYS A 93 -50.03 -39.51 16.35
C LYS A 93 -50.69 -38.17 16.67
N LYS A 94 -50.20 -37.51 17.72
CA LYS A 94 -50.61 -36.14 18.06
C LYS A 94 -49.79 -35.15 17.25
N MET A 95 -50.35 -33.97 17.00
CA MET A 95 -49.61 -32.83 16.46
C MET A 95 -48.30 -32.58 17.23
N PRO A 96 -47.25 -32.05 16.57
CA PRO A 96 -47.22 -31.64 15.16
C PRO A 96 -47.10 -32.82 14.18
N HIS A 97 -47.71 -32.68 13.00
CA HIS A 97 -47.50 -33.60 11.89
C HIS A 97 -46.41 -33.10 10.95
N TRP A 98 -45.81 -33.99 10.17
CA TRP A 98 -44.89 -33.58 9.13
C TRP A 98 -45.02 -34.42 7.88
N ILE A 99 -44.74 -33.78 6.75
CA ILE A 99 -44.55 -34.42 5.45
C ILE A 99 -43.19 -33.99 4.90
N SER A 100 -42.44 -34.94 4.36
CA SER A 100 -41.09 -34.74 3.84
C SER A 100 -40.92 -35.43 2.49
N TYR A 101 -40.09 -34.84 1.64
CA TYR A 101 -39.83 -35.29 0.28
C TYR A 101 -38.40 -34.91 -0.13
N SER A 102 -37.89 -35.57 -1.15
CA SER A 102 -36.57 -35.32 -1.74
C SER A 102 -36.71 -34.63 -3.09
N LEU A 103 -35.72 -33.82 -3.45
CA LEU A 103 -35.52 -33.27 -4.79
C LEU A 103 -34.56 -34.16 -5.57
N ASP A 104 -34.55 -34.03 -6.90
CA ASP A 104 -33.69 -34.84 -7.78
C ASP A 104 -32.19 -34.59 -7.55
N GLN A 105 -31.84 -33.37 -7.17
CA GLN A 105 -30.49 -32.90 -6.87
C GLN A 105 -30.56 -31.74 -5.88
N VAL A 106 -29.41 -31.34 -5.32
CA VAL A 106 -29.33 -30.09 -4.54
C VAL A 106 -29.79 -28.94 -5.43
N THR A 107 -30.88 -28.29 -5.03
CA THR A 107 -31.55 -27.26 -5.82
C THR A 107 -31.82 -26.06 -4.92
N LYS A 108 -31.59 -24.85 -5.45
CA LYS A 108 -31.89 -23.59 -4.78
C LYS A 108 -33.39 -23.33 -4.87
N ILE A 109 -34.12 -23.48 -3.77
CA ILE A 109 -35.59 -23.32 -3.69
C ILE A 109 -35.96 -22.10 -2.87
N GLY A 110 -37.10 -21.49 -3.16
CA GLY A 110 -37.58 -20.29 -2.43
C GLY A 110 -39.10 -20.16 -2.34
N ARG A 111 -39.86 -21.10 -2.95
CA ARG A 111 -41.32 -21.08 -2.95
C ARG A 111 -41.89 -22.49 -2.86
N ILE A 112 -42.93 -22.66 -2.04
CA ILE A 112 -43.76 -23.85 -1.98
C ILE A 112 -45.23 -23.42 -2.09
N ASP A 113 -45.96 -23.99 -3.04
CA ASP A 113 -47.40 -23.85 -3.12
C ASP A 113 -48.07 -25.07 -2.48
N TYR A 114 -49.16 -24.83 -1.77
CA TYR A 114 -49.95 -25.83 -1.06
C TYR A 114 -51.42 -25.70 -1.43
N LEU A 115 -52.09 -26.83 -1.60
CA LEU A 115 -53.53 -26.93 -1.81
C LEU A 115 -54.13 -27.95 -0.83
N GLY A 116 -54.99 -27.47 0.07
CA GLY A 116 -55.73 -28.33 1.01
C GLY A 116 -57.02 -28.93 0.44
N LYS A 117 -57.54 -29.97 1.11
CA LYS A 117 -58.82 -30.62 0.79
C LYS A 117 -60.01 -29.65 0.89
N PRO A 118 -61.01 -29.71 0.00
CA PRO A 118 -62.27 -28.97 0.14
C PRO A 118 -62.96 -29.24 1.48
N ALA A 119 -63.73 -28.26 1.94
CA ALA A 119 -64.65 -28.43 3.06
C ALA A 119 -65.65 -29.55 2.75
N GLN A 120 -65.79 -30.53 3.65
CA GLN A 120 -66.99 -31.35 3.71
C GLN A 120 -67.91 -30.75 4.77
N ASN A 121 -69.17 -30.48 4.42
CA ASN A 121 -70.15 -29.87 5.33
C ASN A 121 -69.72 -28.52 5.96
N GLY A 122 -68.87 -27.76 5.29
CA GLY A 122 -68.37 -26.47 5.80
C GLY A 122 -67.20 -26.59 6.78
N VAL A 123 -66.53 -27.74 6.87
CA VAL A 123 -65.33 -27.90 7.70
C VAL A 123 -64.15 -28.44 6.88
N GLY A 124 -62.99 -27.79 7.00
CA GLY A 124 -61.72 -28.18 6.37
C GLY A 124 -60.78 -28.90 7.32
N ASN A 125 -61.16 -30.10 7.74
CA ASN A 125 -60.36 -30.89 8.69
C ASN A 125 -58.98 -31.20 8.15
N GLY A 126 -57.95 -30.78 8.86
CA GLY A 126 -56.54 -31.00 8.53
C GLY A 126 -55.94 -29.99 7.55
N VAL A 127 -56.68 -28.96 7.13
CA VAL A 127 -56.10 -27.89 6.29
C VAL A 127 -55.07 -27.13 7.12
N PHE A 128 -53.87 -26.89 6.56
CA PHE A 128 -52.79 -26.19 7.26
C PHE A 128 -53.22 -24.82 7.76
N LYS A 129 -52.88 -24.51 9.01
CA LYS A 129 -53.12 -23.20 9.63
C LYS A 129 -51.78 -22.52 9.98
N ASN A 130 -50.93 -23.21 10.73
CA ASN A 130 -49.57 -22.76 11.05
C ASN A 130 -48.57 -23.85 10.68
N ILE A 131 -47.52 -23.53 9.94
CA ILE A 131 -46.49 -24.48 9.52
C ILE A 131 -45.09 -23.90 9.69
N ASP A 132 -44.11 -24.81 9.75
CA ASP A 132 -42.70 -24.52 9.58
C ASP A 132 -42.16 -25.27 8.36
N VAL A 133 -41.30 -24.63 7.59
CA VAL A 133 -40.58 -25.27 6.47
C VAL A 133 -39.13 -25.49 6.87
N TYR A 134 -38.64 -26.71 6.68
CA TYR A 134 -37.26 -27.12 6.93
C TYR A 134 -36.63 -27.72 5.68
N TYR A 135 -35.31 -27.62 5.58
CA TYR A 135 -34.52 -28.13 4.47
C TYR A 135 -33.19 -28.73 4.93
N THR A 136 -32.58 -29.54 4.07
CA THR A 136 -31.22 -30.04 4.26
C THR A 136 -30.60 -30.46 2.92
N THR A 137 -29.28 -30.40 2.82
CA THR A 137 -28.50 -30.94 1.70
C THR A 137 -27.95 -32.34 1.99
N ASP A 138 -28.13 -32.86 3.21
CA ASP A 138 -27.67 -34.19 3.61
C ASP A 138 -28.62 -35.29 3.08
N PRO A 139 -28.17 -36.17 2.17
CA PRO A 139 -28.99 -37.27 1.67
C PRO A 139 -29.38 -38.28 2.77
N GLY A 140 -28.61 -38.37 3.86
CA GLY A 140 -28.84 -39.28 4.99
C GLY A 140 -29.83 -38.76 6.04
N ALA A 141 -30.29 -37.52 5.93
CA ALA A 141 -31.16 -36.92 6.94
C ALA A 141 -32.49 -37.70 7.11
N ASP A 142 -32.77 -38.09 8.36
CA ASP A 142 -34.02 -38.72 8.78
C ASP A 142 -35.09 -37.65 9.02
N PRO A 143 -36.25 -37.67 8.33
CA PRO A 143 -37.31 -36.69 8.54
C PRO A 143 -37.98 -36.80 9.93
N ALA A 144 -37.88 -37.96 10.61
CA ALA A 144 -38.38 -38.14 11.97
C ALA A 144 -37.50 -37.50 13.05
N SER A 145 -36.28 -37.07 12.69
CA SER A 145 -35.34 -36.39 13.58
C SER A 145 -35.35 -34.87 13.38
N ASP A 146 -35.09 -34.14 14.46
CA ASP A 146 -34.85 -32.69 14.41
C ASP A 146 -33.38 -32.34 14.09
N THR A 147 -32.48 -33.33 14.10
CA THR A 147 -31.05 -33.12 13.83
C THR A 147 -30.77 -33.11 12.33
N GLY A 148 -29.92 -32.20 11.86
CA GLY A 148 -29.48 -32.14 10.45
C GLY A 148 -30.42 -31.35 9.51
N TRP A 149 -31.47 -30.74 10.06
CA TRP A 149 -32.42 -29.89 9.34
C TRP A 149 -32.24 -28.41 9.70
N LYS A 150 -32.31 -27.52 8.71
CA LYS A 150 -32.31 -26.06 8.89
C LYS A 150 -33.71 -25.53 8.62
N LYS A 151 -34.16 -24.53 9.39
CA LYS A 151 -35.47 -23.88 9.19
C LYS A 151 -35.37 -22.83 8.08
N ALA A 152 -36.25 -22.90 7.09
CA ALA A 152 -36.37 -21.91 6.01
C ALA A 152 -37.34 -20.77 6.36
N GLY A 153 -38.44 -21.08 7.07
CA GLY A 153 -39.44 -20.08 7.45
C GLY A 153 -40.55 -20.64 8.33
N SER A 154 -41.37 -19.74 8.89
CA SER A 154 -42.61 -20.08 9.62
C SER A 154 -43.75 -19.31 8.98
N PHE A 155 -44.87 -19.98 8.72
CA PHE A 155 -46.03 -19.41 8.04
C PHE A 155 -47.26 -19.62 8.92
N GLU A 156 -47.86 -18.52 9.35
CA GLU A 156 -48.93 -18.51 10.35
C GLU A 156 -50.23 -17.93 9.79
N ASN A 157 -51.36 -18.35 10.36
CA ASN A 157 -52.70 -17.89 10.01
C ASN A 157 -53.04 -18.05 8.52
N ILE A 158 -52.60 -19.18 7.93
CA ILE A 158 -52.98 -19.57 6.57
C ILE A 158 -54.50 -19.55 6.51
N THR A 159 -55.05 -18.68 5.68
CA THR A 159 -56.47 -18.34 5.77
C THR A 159 -57.31 -19.44 5.14
N TYR A 160 -58.26 -19.96 5.91
CA TYR A 160 -59.28 -20.88 5.43
C TYR A 160 -60.68 -20.29 5.54
N SER A 161 -61.48 -20.34 4.47
CA SER A 161 -62.87 -19.85 4.46
C SER A 161 -63.89 -21.00 4.25
N PRO A 162 -64.65 -21.39 5.29
CA PRO A 162 -65.58 -22.52 5.23
C PRO A 162 -66.93 -22.25 4.55
N SER A 163 -67.20 -21.01 4.10
CA SER A 163 -68.53 -20.61 3.62
C SER A 163 -68.89 -21.27 2.27
N THR A 164 -69.73 -22.30 2.34
CA THR A 164 -70.68 -22.80 1.32
C THR A 164 -70.21 -22.70 -0.13
N GLY A 165 -69.53 -23.75 -0.61
CA GLY A 165 -69.41 -24.05 -2.04
C GLY A 165 -68.63 -23.02 -2.86
N THR A 166 -67.50 -23.44 -3.42
CA THR A 166 -66.78 -22.76 -4.52
C THR A 166 -65.99 -21.46 -4.20
N GLY A 167 -65.28 -21.38 -3.06
CA GLY A 167 -64.43 -20.20 -2.72
C GLY A 167 -62.98 -20.51 -2.28
N THR A 168 -62.06 -20.41 -3.24
CA THR A 168 -60.60 -20.11 -3.27
C THR A 168 -59.64 -20.11 -2.06
N ASN A 169 -60.06 -20.11 -0.78
CA ASN A 169 -59.12 -19.93 0.35
C ASN A 169 -58.69 -21.26 0.99
N ARG A 170 -58.17 -22.20 0.20
CA ARG A 170 -57.51 -23.42 0.70
C ARG A 170 -56.12 -23.64 0.06
N ALA A 171 -55.76 -22.75 -0.85
CA ALA A 171 -54.45 -22.67 -1.45
C ALA A 171 -53.62 -21.64 -0.67
N ALA A 172 -52.34 -21.92 -0.50
CA ALA A 172 -51.40 -21.01 0.11
C ALA A 172 -50.05 -21.09 -0.59
N THR A 173 -49.36 -19.96 -0.64
CA THR A 173 -48.00 -19.87 -1.16
C THR A 173 -47.07 -19.49 -0.01
N PHE A 174 -46.00 -20.25 0.14
CA PHE A 174 -44.97 -20.08 1.16
C PHE A 174 -43.67 -19.64 0.47
N GLU A 175 -43.42 -18.33 0.43
CA GLU A 175 -42.16 -17.77 -0.07
C GLU A 175 -41.18 -17.53 1.08
N PHE A 176 -39.92 -17.86 0.88
CA PHE A 176 -38.83 -17.72 1.85
C PHE A 176 -37.52 -17.39 1.14
N ASP A 177 -36.53 -16.90 1.89
CA ASP A 177 -35.20 -16.62 1.34
C ASP A 177 -34.62 -17.87 0.65
N PRO A 178 -34.03 -17.75 -0.55
CA PRO A 178 -33.58 -18.92 -1.31
C PRO A 178 -32.57 -19.78 -0.53
N VAL A 179 -32.81 -21.09 -0.48
CA VAL A 179 -31.95 -22.07 0.22
C VAL A 179 -31.60 -23.25 -0.68
N GLU A 180 -30.38 -23.76 -0.56
CA GLU A 180 -29.98 -25.00 -1.21
C GLU A 180 -30.56 -26.20 -0.45
N ALA A 181 -31.39 -26.99 -1.12
CA ALA A 181 -32.07 -28.13 -0.54
C ALA A 181 -31.91 -29.37 -1.41
N LEU A 182 -31.67 -30.52 -0.78
CA LEU A 182 -31.86 -31.84 -1.38
C LEU A 182 -33.13 -32.50 -0.82
N LYS A 183 -33.48 -32.22 0.44
CA LYS A 183 -34.71 -32.68 1.09
C LYS A 183 -35.42 -31.52 1.75
N VAL A 184 -36.75 -31.59 1.76
CA VAL A 184 -37.63 -30.61 2.38
C VAL A 184 -38.56 -31.32 3.36
N LYS A 185 -38.87 -30.66 4.48
CA LYS A 185 -39.79 -31.14 5.52
C LYS A 185 -40.72 -30.00 5.91
N ILE A 186 -42.02 -30.20 5.75
CA ILE A 186 -43.05 -29.27 6.21
C ILE A 186 -43.62 -29.83 7.51
N VAL A 187 -43.49 -29.05 8.58
CA VAL A 187 -44.03 -29.40 9.90
C VAL A 187 -45.30 -28.59 10.14
N VAL A 188 -46.43 -29.28 10.22
CA VAL A 188 -47.74 -28.70 10.51
C VAL A 188 -47.88 -28.53 12.02
N ARG A 189 -47.91 -27.29 12.49
CA ARG A 189 -48.02 -26.94 13.91
C ARG A 189 -49.47 -26.82 14.35
N GLU A 190 -50.32 -26.24 13.49
CA GLU A 190 -51.76 -26.13 13.69
C GLU A 190 -52.49 -26.38 12.38
N SER A 191 -53.72 -26.88 12.49
CA SER A 191 -54.60 -27.15 11.36
C SER A 191 -56.05 -26.85 11.71
N TYR A 192 -56.87 -26.59 10.69
CA TYR A 192 -58.30 -26.41 10.88
C TYR A 192 -59.00 -27.75 11.22
N SER A 193 -60.02 -27.70 12.06
CA SER A 193 -60.81 -28.87 12.51
C SER A 193 -62.26 -28.47 12.80
N SER A 194 -63.19 -29.45 12.83
CA SER A 194 -64.61 -29.25 13.16
C SER A 194 -64.84 -28.91 14.63
N GLY A 195 -63.88 -29.23 15.51
CA GLY A 195 -63.99 -29.03 16.96
C GLY A 195 -65.10 -29.85 17.63
N SER A 196 -65.67 -30.83 16.91
CA SER A 196 -66.72 -31.71 17.43
C SER A 196 -66.09 -32.90 18.17
N GLY A 197 -66.79 -33.52 19.11
CA GLY A 197 -66.27 -34.65 19.90
C GLY A 197 -65.88 -35.91 19.10
N GLN A 198 -66.11 -35.93 17.79
CA GLN A 198 -65.63 -36.96 16.85
C GLN A 198 -64.28 -36.58 16.19
N GLU A 199 -63.91 -35.29 16.19
CA GLU A 199 -62.69 -34.74 15.58
C GLU A 199 -62.16 -33.56 16.43
N PRO A 200 -61.34 -33.83 17.45
CA PRO A 200 -60.62 -32.83 18.24
C PRO A 200 -59.95 -31.71 17.42
N GLU A 201 -59.85 -30.51 18.01
CA GLU A 201 -59.10 -29.40 17.42
C GLU A 201 -57.62 -29.77 17.19
N ASN A 202 -57.02 -29.25 16.10
CA ASN A 202 -55.59 -29.42 15.78
C ASN A 202 -55.12 -30.89 15.82
N GLN A 203 -55.85 -31.79 15.17
CA GLN A 203 -55.54 -33.22 15.21
C GLN A 203 -55.00 -33.78 13.91
N TYR A 204 -55.37 -33.23 12.76
CA TYR A 204 -55.11 -33.84 11.46
C TYR A 204 -54.30 -32.93 10.54
N ALA A 205 -53.70 -33.49 9.51
CA ALA A 205 -53.12 -32.73 8.40
C ALA A 205 -53.52 -33.38 7.06
N ASN A 206 -53.74 -32.56 6.04
CA ASN A 206 -54.00 -33.03 4.69
C ASN A 206 -53.36 -32.12 3.64
N ALA A 207 -53.12 -32.67 2.46
CA ALA A 207 -52.78 -31.92 1.27
C ALA A 207 -53.28 -32.65 0.01
N LEU A 208 -53.93 -31.92 -0.89
CA LEU A 208 -54.19 -32.38 -2.26
C LEU A 208 -52.94 -32.24 -3.10
N GLU A 209 -52.28 -31.08 -3.02
CA GLU A 209 -51.06 -30.81 -3.78
C GLU A 209 -50.10 -29.96 -2.97
N ILE A 210 -48.82 -30.27 -3.11
CA ILE A 210 -47.68 -29.50 -2.64
C ILE A 210 -46.71 -29.40 -3.82
N THR A 211 -46.49 -28.19 -4.31
CA THR A 211 -45.55 -27.94 -5.41
C THR A 211 -44.38 -27.12 -4.89
N THR A 212 -43.16 -27.60 -5.15
CA THR A 212 -41.92 -26.87 -4.81
C THR A 212 -41.37 -26.20 -6.06
N TYR A 213 -40.78 -25.02 -5.88
CA TYR A 213 -40.19 -24.26 -6.97
C TYR A 213 -38.73 -23.92 -6.69
N ALA A 214 -37.88 -24.19 -7.69
CA ALA A 214 -36.53 -23.66 -7.78
C ALA A 214 -36.59 -22.15 -8.05
N VAL A 215 -35.64 -21.42 -7.48
CA VAL A 215 -35.38 -20.04 -7.83
C VAL A 215 -34.56 -20.04 -9.11
N ASN A 216 -35.10 -19.47 -10.18
CA ASN A 216 -34.32 -19.22 -11.38
C ASN A 216 -33.32 -18.11 -11.05
N ASP A 217 -32.04 -18.31 -11.34
CA ASP A 217 -31.10 -17.20 -11.33
C ASP A 217 -31.60 -16.20 -12.39
N VAL A 218 -31.71 -14.93 -11.99
CA VAL A 218 -31.99 -13.86 -12.94
C VAL A 218 -30.84 -13.87 -13.94
N PRO A 219 -31.09 -14.03 -15.25
CA PRO A 219 -30.04 -13.96 -16.26
C PRO A 219 -29.19 -12.73 -16.00
N GLU A 220 -27.87 -12.87 -16.10
CA GLU A 220 -26.96 -11.82 -15.65
C GLU A 220 -27.23 -10.49 -16.36
N ASP A 221 -27.69 -10.53 -17.61
CA ASP A 221 -28.16 -9.40 -18.44
C ASP A 221 -29.48 -8.75 -17.98
N LYS A 222 -30.22 -9.40 -17.08
CA LYS A 222 -31.47 -8.91 -16.46
C LYS A 222 -31.27 -8.42 -15.01
N LEU A 223 -30.07 -8.51 -14.43
CA LEU A 223 -29.82 -8.02 -13.07
C LEU A 223 -29.90 -6.49 -12.99
N GLU A 224 -30.88 -5.99 -12.25
CA GLU A 224 -31.04 -4.57 -11.91
C GLU A 224 -29.88 -4.08 -11.04
N ILE A 225 -29.50 -2.81 -11.16
CA ILE A 225 -28.53 -2.19 -10.26
C ILE A 225 -29.14 -2.01 -8.87
N GLY A 226 -28.42 -2.45 -7.84
CA GLY A 226 -28.75 -2.24 -6.44
C GLY A 226 -27.99 -1.05 -5.85
N VAL A 227 -28.73 -0.04 -5.38
CA VAL A 227 -28.16 1.14 -4.72
C VAL A 227 -28.79 1.39 -3.35
N THR A 228 -27.99 1.92 -2.43
CA THR A 228 -28.48 2.51 -1.18
C THR A 228 -28.37 4.02 -1.26
N ILE A 229 -29.49 4.73 -1.10
CA ILE A 229 -29.58 6.19 -1.06
C ILE A 229 -30.13 6.59 0.31
N ASP A 230 -29.36 7.37 1.07
CA ASP A 230 -29.74 7.83 2.43
C ASP A 230 -30.29 6.70 3.32
N ASP A 231 -29.51 5.62 3.40
CA ASP A 231 -29.77 4.40 4.17
C ASP A 231 -31.01 3.59 3.74
N GLN A 232 -31.59 3.90 2.58
CA GLN A 232 -32.68 3.12 1.96
C GLN A 232 -32.19 2.41 0.70
N SER A 233 -32.56 1.13 0.55
CA SER A 233 -32.14 0.31 -0.59
C SER A 233 -33.16 0.32 -1.71
N TYR A 234 -32.68 0.39 -2.95
CA TYR A 234 -33.47 0.44 -4.17
C TYR A 234 -32.84 -0.44 -5.26
N THR A 235 -33.67 -0.94 -6.17
CA THR A 235 -33.24 -1.60 -7.41
C THR A 235 -33.91 -0.96 -8.63
N GLY A 236 -33.26 -1.03 -9.79
CA GLY A 236 -33.80 -0.59 -11.08
C GLY A 236 -32.82 -0.84 -12.23
N LYS A 237 -33.17 -0.47 -13.47
CA LYS A 237 -32.27 -0.68 -14.63
C LYS A 237 -31.17 0.37 -14.74
N SER A 238 -31.31 1.49 -14.03
CA SER A 238 -30.35 2.59 -13.98
C SER A 238 -30.54 3.40 -12.71
N ILE A 239 -29.51 4.13 -12.28
CA ILE A 239 -29.63 5.03 -11.12
C ILE A 239 -30.65 6.14 -11.41
N GLN A 240 -30.71 6.60 -12.66
CA GLN A 240 -31.70 7.60 -13.09
C GLN A 240 -33.13 7.10 -12.92
N GLU A 241 -33.42 5.87 -13.37
CA GLU A 241 -34.75 5.27 -13.22
C GLU A 241 -35.13 5.12 -11.74
N ILE A 242 -34.20 4.70 -10.88
CA ILE A 242 -34.42 4.58 -9.44
C ILE A 242 -34.84 5.93 -8.86
N VAL A 243 -34.12 6.99 -9.22
CA VAL A 243 -34.43 8.36 -8.78
C VAL A 243 -35.82 8.79 -9.26
N ASP A 244 -36.13 8.59 -10.54
CA ASP A 244 -37.38 9.04 -11.15
C ASP A 244 -38.59 8.27 -10.58
N LYS A 245 -38.53 6.93 -10.48
CA LYS A 245 -39.62 6.09 -9.95
C LYS A 245 -39.93 6.37 -8.49
N ASN A 246 -38.91 6.66 -7.69
CA ASN A 246 -39.06 6.87 -6.25
C ASN A 246 -39.23 8.35 -5.89
N SER A 247 -39.33 9.25 -6.87
CA SER A 247 -39.43 10.70 -6.65
C SER A 247 -38.31 11.25 -5.75
N ILE A 248 -37.12 10.66 -5.83
CA ILE A 248 -35.94 11.10 -5.09
C ILE A 248 -35.51 12.45 -5.67
N THR A 249 -35.17 13.40 -4.80
CA THR A 249 -34.62 14.69 -5.24
C THR A 249 -33.10 14.64 -5.11
N PRO A 250 -32.32 14.45 -6.19
CA PRO A 250 -30.88 14.13 -6.10
C PRO A 250 -30.04 15.16 -5.35
N LYS A 251 -30.39 16.44 -5.47
CA LYS A 251 -29.69 17.52 -4.75
C LYS A 251 -29.83 17.44 -3.22
N ASN A 252 -30.79 16.68 -2.69
CA ASN A 252 -30.97 16.52 -1.25
C ASN A 252 -30.29 15.26 -0.70
N VAL A 253 -29.78 14.39 -1.58
CA VAL A 253 -29.16 13.14 -1.18
C VAL A 253 -27.78 13.42 -0.59
N GLU A 254 -27.50 12.81 0.57
CA GLU A 254 -26.23 12.95 1.28
C GLU A 254 -25.36 11.69 1.18
N SER A 255 -25.95 10.52 0.89
CA SER A 255 -25.21 9.27 0.73
C SER A 255 -25.72 8.41 -0.42
N LEU A 256 -24.78 7.81 -1.15
CA LEU A 256 -25.03 6.90 -2.27
C LEU A 256 -24.03 5.74 -2.18
N SER A 257 -24.54 4.51 -2.15
CA SER A 257 -23.73 3.30 -2.25
C SER A 257 -24.21 2.46 -3.42
N ILE A 258 -23.32 2.11 -4.33
CA ILE A 258 -23.57 1.13 -5.39
C ILE A 258 -23.05 -0.22 -4.90
N THR A 259 -23.95 -1.20 -4.74
CA THR A 259 -23.68 -2.39 -3.92
C THR A 259 -23.77 -3.71 -4.65
N ASN A 260 -24.60 -3.82 -5.71
CA ASN A 260 -24.72 -5.05 -6.50
C ASN A 260 -25.38 -4.77 -7.87
N GLY A 261 -25.46 -5.83 -8.68
CA GLY A 261 -26.14 -5.81 -9.97
C GLY A 261 -25.26 -5.30 -11.10
N ASN A 262 -25.90 -4.79 -12.16
CA ASN A 262 -25.22 -4.29 -13.35
C ASN A 262 -25.20 -2.76 -13.39
N LEU A 263 -24.00 -2.19 -13.35
CA LEU A 263 -23.75 -0.77 -13.50
C LEU A 263 -23.26 -0.47 -14.92
N GLU A 264 -23.81 0.52 -15.59
CA GLU A 264 -23.27 0.99 -16.86
C GLU A 264 -22.51 2.31 -16.71
N TYR A 265 -21.54 2.58 -17.58
CA TYR A 265 -20.82 3.87 -17.60
C TYR A 265 -21.75 5.08 -17.64
N LYS A 266 -22.86 4.98 -18.39
CA LYS A 266 -23.85 6.05 -18.52
C LYS A 266 -24.51 6.39 -17.16
N ASP A 267 -24.65 5.43 -16.26
CA ASP A 267 -25.18 5.65 -14.92
C ASP A 267 -24.26 6.56 -14.11
N LEU A 268 -22.95 6.30 -14.18
CA LEU A 268 -21.94 7.09 -13.48
C LEU A 268 -21.78 8.49 -14.10
N VAL A 269 -21.71 8.59 -15.43
CA VAL A 269 -21.64 9.89 -16.12
C VAL A 269 -22.88 10.74 -15.85
N TRP A 270 -24.04 10.12 -15.62
CA TRP A 270 -25.24 10.84 -15.23
C TRP A 270 -25.15 11.45 -13.81
N LEU A 271 -24.38 10.84 -12.90
CA LEU A 271 -24.10 11.38 -11.56
C LEU A 271 -23.20 12.62 -11.63
N GLY A 272 -22.09 12.52 -12.37
CA GLY A 272 -21.03 13.53 -12.48
C GLY A 272 -21.14 14.41 -13.72
N GLY A 273 -21.41 15.69 -13.53
CA GLY A 273 -21.50 16.65 -14.63
C GLY A 273 -20.11 17.05 -15.14
N VAL A 274 -19.90 16.95 -16.45
CA VAL A 274 -18.70 17.45 -17.17
C VAL A 274 -18.45 18.96 -16.94
N THR A 275 -19.43 19.68 -16.39
CA THR A 275 -19.31 21.06 -15.89
C THR A 275 -20.17 21.27 -14.63
N ASP A 276 -19.73 22.12 -13.70
CA ASP A 276 -20.35 22.40 -12.38
C ASP A 276 -21.88 22.66 -12.40
N HIS A 277 -22.45 22.98 -13.56
CA HIS A 277 -23.85 23.35 -13.74
C HIS A 277 -24.83 22.17 -13.86
N ASN A 278 -24.36 20.91 -14.01
CA ASN A 278 -25.25 19.75 -14.20
C ASN A 278 -25.10 18.58 -13.21
N VAL A 279 -24.25 18.69 -12.19
CA VAL A 279 -24.10 17.67 -11.14
C VAL A 279 -25.45 17.38 -10.47
N LYS A 280 -25.85 16.10 -10.39
CA LYS A 280 -27.15 15.68 -9.83
C LYS A 280 -27.12 15.64 -8.30
N PHE A 281 -26.17 14.90 -7.76
CA PHE A 281 -26.00 14.65 -6.32
C PHE A 281 -25.09 15.70 -5.67
N ARG A 282 -25.41 17.00 -5.87
CA ARG A 282 -24.51 18.10 -5.43
C ARG A 282 -24.19 18.13 -3.94
N ASN A 283 -25.08 17.64 -3.09
CA ASN A 283 -24.90 17.64 -1.63
C ASN A 283 -24.41 16.28 -1.10
N LEU A 284 -23.98 15.38 -1.99
CA LEU A 284 -23.45 14.08 -1.60
C LEU A 284 -22.20 14.26 -0.73
N LYS A 285 -22.22 13.63 0.44
CA LYS A 285 -21.12 13.58 1.39
C LYS A 285 -20.46 12.21 1.39
N ARG A 286 -21.23 11.13 1.25
CA ARG A 286 -20.72 9.76 1.28
C ARG A 286 -20.96 9.04 -0.03
N LEU A 287 -19.89 8.50 -0.61
CA LEU A 287 -19.94 7.70 -1.83
C LEU A 287 -19.23 6.36 -1.61
N THR A 288 -19.96 5.27 -1.87
CA THR A 288 -19.40 3.93 -1.93
C THR A 288 -19.63 3.33 -3.31
N VAL A 289 -18.58 2.75 -3.90
CA VAL A 289 -18.67 1.95 -5.13
C VAL A 289 -18.04 0.59 -4.85
N ASP A 290 -18.88 -0.44 -4.81
CA ASP A 290 -18.44 -1.81 -4.58
C ASP A 290 -18.50 -2.63 -5.87
N LEU A 291 -17.38 -2.70 -6.58
CA LEU A 291 -17.20 -3.56 -7.73
C LEU A 291 -16.71 -4.96 -7.37
N GLU A 292 -16.63 -5.36 -6.09
CA GLU A 292 -16.46 -6.79 -5.76
C GLU A 292 -17.78 -7.54 -5.98
N HIS A 293 -18.90 -6.88 -5.69
CA HIS A 293 -20.26 -7.45 -5.81
C HIS A 293 -21.10 -6.84 -6.94
N THR A 294 -20.59 -5.80 -7.63
CA THR A 294 -21.23 -5.17 -8.79
C THR A 294 -20.43 -5.43 -10.07
N LYS A 295 -21.13 -5.82 -11.15
CA LYS A 295 -20.54 -5.87 -12.49
C LYS A 295 -20.73 -4.53 -13.16
N MET A 296 -19.67 -4.00 -13.77
CA MET A 296 -19.72 -2.72 -14.47
C MET A 296 -19.38 -2.93 -15.94
N TYR A 297 -20.14 -2.27 -16.82
CA TYR A 297 -19.99 -2.39 -18.27
C TYR A 297 -19.68 -1.04 -18.92
N THR A 298 -18.82 -1.06 -19.93
CA THR A 298 -18.53 0.09 -20.80
C THR A 298 -19.72 0.41 -21.71
N GLU A 299 -19.65 1.54 -22.44
CA GLU A 299 -20.64 1.87 -23.48
C GLU A 299 -20.70 0.83 -24.61
N THR A 300 -19.63 0.04 -24.81
CA THR A 300 -19.58 -1.06 -25.79
C THR A 300 -20.09 -2.39 -25.23
N GLY A 301 -20.48 -2.44 -23.95
CA GLY A 301 -20.98 -3.65 -23.28
C GLY A 301 -19.89 -4.57 -22.75
N GLU A 302 -18.64 -4.13 -22.68
CA GLU A 302 -17.53 -4.92 -22.13
C GLU A 302 -17.49 -4.77 -20.60
N GLU A 303 -17.33 -5.87 -19.87
CA GLU A 303 -17.17 -5.83 -18.41
C GLU A 303 -15.83 -5.16 -18.03
N THR A 304 -15.84 -4.31 -17.00
CA THR A 304 -14.68 -3.53 -16.58
C THR A 304 -14.69 -3.25 -15.07
N LYS A 305 -13.50 -2.96 -14.52
CA LYS A 305 -13.30 -2.43 -13.16
C LYS A 305 -12.70 -1.02 -13.16
N ALA A 306 -12.73 -0.34 -14.31
CA ALA A 306 -12.22 1.01 -14.50
C ALA A 306 -13.36 2.04 -14.41
N LEU A 307 -13.26 2.99 -13.48
CA LEU A 307 -14.22 4.09 -13.42
C LEU A 307 -13.94 5.07 -14.57
N PRO A 308 -14.98 5.55 -15.30
CA PRO A 308 -14.78 6.44 -16.43
C PRO A 308 -14.29 7.82 -16.01
N ALA A 309 -13.76 8.57 -16.98
CA ALA A 309 -13.41 9.97 -16.80
C ALA A 309 -14.64 10.78 -16.35
N TYR A 310 -14.43 11.75 -15.47
CA TYR A 310 -15.47 12.63 -14.93
C TYR A 310 -16.63 11.97 -14.16
N ALA A 311 -16.60 10.65 -13.89
CA ALA A 311 -17.70 9.90 -13.25
C ALA A 311 -18.30 10.58 -12.01
N PHE A 312 -17.46 11.17 -11.18
CA PHE A 312 -17.81 11.82 -9.92
C PHE A 312 -17.31 13.28 -9.87
N SER A 313 -17.03 13.86 -11.04
CA SER A 313 -16.59 15.24 -11.18
C SER A 313 -17.66 16.19 -10.64
N GLY A 314 -17.23 17.17 -9.84
CA GLY A 314 -18.12 18.19 -9.28
C GLY A 314 -18.91 17.76 -8.05
N LEU A 315 -18.67 16.55 -7.51
CA LEU A 315 -19.15 16.13 -6.19
C LEU A 315 -18.35 16.83 -5.08
N ASN A 316 -18.49 18.16 -5.05
CA ASN A 316 -17.61 19.05 -4.29
C ASN A 316 -17.84 18.99 -2.77
N ASN A 317 -18.91 18.33 -2.31
CA ASN A 317 -19.24 18.21 -0.88
C ASN A 317 -18.86 16.85 -0.28
N LEU A 318 -18.15 15.99 -1.03
CA LEU A 318 -17.71 14.69 -0.53
C LEU A 318 -16.83 14.82 0.72
N GLU A 319 -17.13 13.96 1.68
CA GLU A 319 -16.42 13.74 2.95
C GLU A 319 -15.95 12.29 3.05
N GLU A 320 -16.62 11.35 2.36
CA GLU A 320 -16.25 9.94 2.34
C GLU A 320 -16.27 9.38 0.92
N VAL A 321 -15.19 8.70 0.54
CA VAL A 321 -15.07 7.89 -0.68
C VAL A 321 -14.55 6.51 -0.32
N ARG A 322 -15.32 5.47 -0.67
CA ARG A 322 -14.95 4.06 -0.48
C ARG A 322 -15.08 3.32 -1.81
N LEU A 323 -13.98 2.77 -2.31
CA LEU A 323 -13.93 2.03 -3.56
C LEU A 323 -13.41 0.62 -3.28
N SER A 324 -14.22 -0.39 -3.62
CA SER A 324 -13.86 -1.81 -3.55
C SER A 324 -13.93 -2.43 -4.93
N GLY A 325 -13.02 -3.36 -5.28
CA GLY A 325 -12.95 -3.98 -6.60
C GLY A 325 -12.54 -3.06 -7.77
N VAL A 326 -12.53 -1.74 -7.58
CA VAL A 326 -12.10 -0.76 -8.60
C VAL A 326 -10.60 -0.88 -8.84
N LYS A 327 -10.19 -1.00 -10.11
CA LYS A 327 -8.78 -1.13 -10.52
C LYS A 327 -8.22 0.13 -11.17
N GLU A 328 -9.01 0.86 -11.95
CA GLU A 328 -8.54 2.09 -12.60
C GLU A 328 -9.50 3.25 -12.35
N LEU A 329 -8.94 4.46 -12.20
CA LEU A 329 -9.68 5.71 -12.16
C LEU A 329 -9.38 6.52 -13.41
N GLY A 330 -10.43 6.88 -14.15
CA GLY A 330 -10.33 7.74 -15.33
C GLY A 330 -9.91 9.17 -15.01
N SER A 331 -9.52 9.92 -16.03
CA SER A 331 -9.09 11.31 -15.86
C SER A 331 -10.21 12.16 -15.27
N PHE A 332 -9.88 13.07 -14.35
CA PHE A 332 -10.87 13.96 -13.70
C PHE A 332 -12.01 13.23 -12.97
N CYS A 333 -11.88 11.93 -12.67
CA CYS A 333 -12.94 11.11 -12.09
C CYS A 333 -13.57 11.74 -10.84
N PHE A 334 -12.76 12.33 -9.96
CA PHE A 334 -13.12 13.00 -8.70
C PHE A 334 -12.64 14.46 -8.67
N LEU A 335 -12.70 15.14 -9.83
CA LEU A 335 -12.35 16.56 -9.92
C LEU A 335 -13.13 17.39 -8.88
N ASN A 336 -12.39 18.18 -8.09
CA ASN A 336 -12.89 19.05 -7.02
C ASN A 336 -13.60 18.35 -5.84
N ALA A 337 -13.42 17.03 -5.68
CA ALA A 337 -14.04 16.28 -4.59
C ALA A 337 -13.75 16.90 -3.21
N GLY A 338 -14.80 17.15 -2.42
CA GLY A 338 -14.69 17.72 -1.08
C GLY A 338 -14.24 19.19 -0.99
N ASN A 339 -13.97 19.89 -2.10
CA ASN A 339 -13.49 21.29 -2.09
C ASN A 339 -14.50 22.27 -1.43
N ARG A 340 -15.80 21.99 -1.55
CA ARG A 340 -16.87 22.76 -0.88
C ARG A 340 -17.29 22.17 0.47
N SER A 341 -16.78 20.99 0.85
CA SER A 341 -17.00 20.46 2.20
C SER A 341 -16.27 21.33 3.23
N SER A 342 -16.92 21.51 4.39
CA SER A 342 -16.33 22.19 5.52
C SER A 342 -15.07 21.47 6.02
N GLN A 343 -15.09 20.13 6.02
CA GLN A 343 -13.99 19.28 6.48
C GLN A 343 -13.07 18.82 5.34
N GLY A 344 -13.59 18.64 4.13
CA GLY A 344 -12.89 17.90 3.06
C GLY A 344 -13.06 16.39 3.24
N LEU A 345 -12.39 15.60 2.38
CA LEU A 345 -12.39 14.13 2.46
C LEU A 345 -11.75 13.67 3.77
N GLU A 346 -12.53 13.01 4.62
CA GLU A 346 -12.13 12.41 5.90
C GLU A 346 -11.93 10.89 5.79
N VAL A 347 -12.77 10.21 5.02
CA VAL A 347 -12.63 8.79 4.70
C VAL A 347 -12.25 8.66 3.24
N PHE A 348 -11.10 8.05 2.99
CA PHE A 348 -10.57 7.85 1.64
C PHE A 348 -9.98 6.45 1.52
N GLU A 349 -10.82 5.52 1.07
CA GLU A 349 -10.47 4.10 0.95
C GLU A 349 -10.49 3.68 -0.52
N ILE A 350 -9.32 3.69 -1.15
CA ILE A 350 -9.16 3.34 -2.57
C ILE A 350 -8.05 2.31 -2.81
N SER A 351 -7.74 1.50 -1.80
CA SER A 351 -6.56 0.63 -1.80
C SER A 351 -6.58 -0.42 -2.92
N SER A 352 -7.73 -0.76 -3.51
CA SER A 352 -7.82 -1.71 -4.63
C SER A 352 -7.31 -1.15 -5.97
N VAL A 353 -7.17 0.17 -6.08
CA VAL A 353 -6.85 0.88 -7.32
C VAL A 353 -5.38 0.72 -7.67
N THR A 354 -5.10 0.28 -8.89
CA THR A 354 -3.75 0.11 -9.44
C THR A 354 -3.34 1.23 -10.39
N LYS A 355 -4.30 1.93 -10.98
CA LYS A 355 -4.02 3.03 -11.91
C LYS A 355 -4.92 4.24 -11.67
N ILE A 356 -4.29 5.39 -11.45
CA ILE A 356 -4.95 6.66 -11.22
C ILE A 356 -4.57 7.58 -12.37
N ALA A 357 -5.51 7.88 -13.27
CA ALA A 357 -5.22 8.69 -14.45
C ALA A 357 -4.99 10.17 -14.12
N ASN A 358 -4.61 10.92 -15.15
CA ASN A 358 -4.32 12.35 -15.04
C ASN A 358 -5.49 13.12 -14.42
N HIS A 359 -5.19 14.01 -13.47
CA HIS A 359 -6.16 14.86 -12.81
C HIS A 359 -7.30 14.14 -12.06
N ALA A 360 -7.19 12.84 -11.78
CA ALA A 360 -8.29 12.06 -11.18
C ALA A 360 -8.88 12.71 -9.92
N PHE A 361 -8.05 13.25 -9.02
CA PHE A 361 -8.42 14.01 -7.81
C PHE A 361 -7.93 15.46 -7.85
N ASN A 362 -7.76 16.04 -9.04
CA ASN A 362 -7.34 17.44 -9.16
C ASN A 362 -8.34 18.37 -8.44
N GLY A 363 -7.84 19.33 -7.66
CA GLY A 363 -8.66 20.25 -6.89
C GLY A 363 -9.44 19.61 -5.74
N ALA A 364 -9.25 18.31 -5.47
CA ALA A 364 -9.85 17.67 -4.30
C ALA A 364 -9.33 18.32 -3.01
N LYS A 365 -10.14 18.33 -1.96
CA LYS A 365 -9.74 18.83 -0.64
C LYS A 365 -9.83 17.68 0.35
N PHE A 366 -8.70 17.39 0.99
CA PHE A 366 -8.61 16.42 2.08
C PHE A 366 -8.69 17.14 3.43
N THR A 367 -9.15 16.44 4.46
CA THR A 367 -9.17 16.99 5.81
C THR A 367 -7.77 17.29 6.33
N VAL A 368 -7.61 18.40 7.06
CA VAL A 368 -6.33 18.82 7.65
C VAL A 368 -5.77 17.82 8.67
N ARG A 369 -6.63 16.93 9.16
CA ARG A 369 -6.29 15.84 10.09
C ARG A 369 -5.63 14.65 9.38
N MET A 370 -5.85 14.48 8.07
CA MET A 370 -5.28 13.38 7.30
C MET A 370 -3.82 13.69 6.99
N LYS A 371 -2.92 13.04 7.74
CA LYS A 371 -1.46 13.20 7.60
C LYS A 371 -0.82 12.17 6.68
N THR A 372 -1.44 11.02 6.54
CA THR A 372 -0.96 9.93 5.69
C THR A 372 -1.96 9.67 4.59
N LEU A 373 -1.46 9.54 3.36
CA LEU A 373 -2.22 9.02 2.22
C LEU A 373 -1.73 7.59 1.92
N SER A 374 -2.63 6.60 1.88
CA SER A 374 -2.24 5.21 1.62
C SER A 374 -2.73 4.74 0.26
N LEU A 375 -1.78 4.40 -0.62
CA LEU A 375 -2.00 3.93 -2.00
C LEU A 375 -1.14 2.68 -2.29
N PRO A 376 -1.23 1.62 -1.48
CA PRO A 376 -0.26 0.52 -1.49
C PRO A 376 -0.21 -0.25 -2.80
N ASN A 377 -1.34 -0.32 -3.53
CA ASN A 377 -1.45 -1.06 -4.78
C ASN A 377 -1.36 -0.17 -6.03
N ALA A 378 -1.26 1.16 -5.87
CA ALA A 378 -1.18 2.07 -7.00
C ALA A 378 0.17 1.89 -7.72
N GLN A 379 0.12 1.44 -8.97
CA GLN A 379 1.28 1.23 -9.84
C GLN A 379 1.54 2.45 -10.72
N ILE A 380 0.49 3.13 -11.17
CA ILE A 380 0.58 4.31 -12.03
C ILE A 380 -0.26 5.42 -11.44
N ILE A 381 0.35 6.57 -11.20
CA ILE A 381 -0.33 7.80 -10.82
C ILE A 381 0.00 8.87 -11.85
N GLY A 382 -1.03 9.34 -12.55
CA GLY A 382 -0.89 10.25 -13.67
C GLY A 382 -0.58 11.70 -13.28
N ASN A 383 -0.44 12.54 -14.30
CA ASN A 383 -0.10 13.94 -14.14
C ASN A 383 -1.17 14.68 -13.33
N SER A 384 -0.75 15.47 -12.35
CA SER A 384 -1.65 16.27 -11.49
C SER A 384 -2.79 15.46 -10.85
N ALA A 385 -2.63 14.14 -10.70
CA ALA A 385 -3.67 13.25 -10.20
C ALA A 385 -4.19 13.67 -8.81
N PHE A 386 -3.30 14.10 -7.93
CA PHE A 386 -3.56 14.63 -6.59
C PHE A 386 -3.02 16.07 -6.44
N ASP A 387 -3.16 16.89 -7.48
CA ASP A 387 -2.92 18.33 -7.39
C ASP A 387 -4.07 18.97 -6.60
N SER A 388 -3.99 18.83 -5.27
CA SER A 388 -4.99 19.22 -4.29
C SER A 388 -4.45 20.36 -3.44
N GLY A 389 -4.77 21.60 -3.79
CA GLY A 389 -4.43 22.79 -3.01
C GLY A 389 -5.03 22.72 -1.60
N GLY A 390 -4.24 22.25 -0.64
CA GLY A 390 -4.65 22.15 0.78
C GLY A 390 -4.51 20.76 1.41
N ALA A 391 -4.02 19.75 0.70
CA ALA A 391 -3.68 18.47 1.32
C ALA A 391 -2.46 18.63 2.25
N ASN A 392 -2.63 18.27 3.53
CA ASN A 392 -1.59 18.38 4.56
C ASN A 392 -0.91 17.02 4.83
N PHE A 393 -0.77 16.20 3.79
CA PHE A 393 -0.07 14.92 3.90
C PHE A 393 1.40 15.17 4.23
N THR A 394 1.87 14.56 5.30
CA THR A 394 3.28 14.53 5.67
C THR A 394 3.96 13.27 5.14
N SER A 395 3.20 12.20 4.88
CA SER A 395 3.68 10.95 4.30
C SER A 395 2.67 10.35 3.32
N VAL A 396 3.17 9.51 2.41
CA VAL A 396 2.36 8.73 1.48
C VAL A 396 2.93 7.33 1.36
N ASP A 397 2.07 6.32 1.39
CA ASP A 397 2.44 4.93 1.08
C ASP A 397 2.28 4.69 -0.42
N LEU A 398 3.42 4.53 -1.09
CA LEU A 398 3.57 4.27 -2.52
C LEU A 398 4.23 2.90 -2.77
N SER A 399 4.01 1.92 -1.89
CA SER A 399 4.74 0.65 -1.92
C SER A 399 4.65 -0.10 -3.25
N GLY A 400 3.56 0.05 -4.01
CA GLY A 400 3.35 -0.57 -5.32
C GLY A 400 3.72 0.27 -6.54
N ILE A 401 4.28 1.48 -6.35
CA ILE A 401 4.42 2.45 -7.44
C ILE A 401 5.47 2.03 -8.46
N VAL A 402 5.16 2.26 -9.74
CA VAL A 402 6.04 2.04 -10.89
C VAL A 402 6.25 3.37 -11.63
N GLU A 403 5.21 4.17 -11.80
CA GLU A 403 5.25 5.44 -12.53
C GLU A 403 4.50 6.56 -11.80
N LEU A 404 5.17 7.70 -11.66
CA LEU A 404 4.61 8.95 -11.14
C LEU A 404 4.64 10.04 -12.21
N GLY A 405 3.48 10.59 -12.53
CA GLY A 405 3.34 11.68 -13.49
C GLY A 405 3.83 13.03 -12.97
N GLU A 406 3.97 13.98 -13.88
CA GLU A 406 4.34 15.35 -13.56
C GLU A 406 3.30 15.98 -12.63
N ASN A 407 3.74 16.69 -11.60
CA ASN A 407 2.86 17.35 -10.64
C ASN A 407 1.87 16.39 -9.94
N ALA A 408 2.13 15.08 -9.92
CA ALA A 408 1.20 14.07 -9.40
C ALA A 408 0.63 14.44 -8.02
N PHE A 409 1.46 14.94 -7.11
CA PHE A 409 1.08 15.44 -5.78
C PHE A 409 1.41 16.92 -5.61
N LYS A 410 1.23 17.73 -6.65
CA LYS A 410 1.47 19.17 -6.57
C LYS A 410 0.63 19.79 -5.44
N GLU A 411 1.20 20.79 -4.78
CA GLU A 411 0.68 21.41 -3.54
C GLU A 411 0.69 20.50 -2.29
N CYS A 412 1.11 19.23 -2.39
CA CYS A 412 1.50 18.46 -1.21
C CYS A 412 2.90 18.88 -0.75
N SER A 413 3.23 18.58 0.51
CA SER A 413 4.54 18.93 1.07
C SER A 413 4.98 17.83 2.03
N PHE A 414 5.60 16.79 1.47
CA PHE A 414 5.96 15.59 2.21
C PHE A 414 7.18 15.83 3.12
N GLU A 415 7.15 15.23 4.30
CA GLU A 415 8.26 15.16 5.26
C GLU A 415 9.04 13.86 5.11
N GLU A 416 8.36 12.80 4.70
CA GLU A 416 8.96 11.49 4.46
C GLU A 416 8.39 10.89 3.17
N LEU A 417 9.30 10.44 2.30
CA LEU A 417 8.99 9.71 1.09
C LEU A 417 9.85 8.47 1.02
N VAL A 418 9.20 7.33 0.81
CA VAL A 418 9.87 6.06 0.58
C VAL A 418 9.42 5.54 -0.78
N PHE A 419 10.35 5.45 -1.71
CA PHE A 419 10.11 4.90 -3.04
C PHE A 419 10.56 3.45 -3.10
N PRO A 420 9.71 2.54 -3.60
CA PRO A 420 10.05 1.13 -3.75
C PRO A 420 11.02 0.90 -4.92
N GLU A 421 11.63 -0.28 -4.94
CA GLU A 421 12.52 -0.69 -6.03
C GLU A 421 11.81 -0.86 -7.38
N SER A 422 10.47 -0.93 -7.38
CA SER A 422 9.64 -1.03 -8.58
C SER A 422 9.51 0.28 -9.34
N LEU A 423 9.89 1.43 -8.74
CA LEU A 423 9.80 2.73 -9.38
C LEU A 423 10.71 2.77 -10.63
N ARG A 424 10.16 3.18 -11.76
CA ARG A 424 10.86 3.28 -13.06
C ARG A 424 10.90 4.71 -13.59
N SER A 425 9.86 5.50 -13.32
CA SER A 425 9.75 6.88 -13.81
C SER A 425 9.08 7.79 -12.78
N ILE A 426 9.60 9.00 -12.64
CA ILE A 426 9.02 10.05 -11.80
C ILE A 426 9.09 11.41 -12.49
N GLY A 427 7.94 12.05 -12.60
CA GLY A 427 7.79 13.31 -13.32
C GLY A 427 8.27 14.52 -12.54
N ARG A 428 8.46 15.62 -13.26
CA ARG A 428 8.78 16.94 -12.69
C ARG A 428 7.77 17.29 -11.61
N ASN A 429 8.27 17.72 -10.45
CA ASN A 429 7.47 18.19 -9.32
C ASN A 429 6.39 17.16 -8.88
N ALA A 430 6.62 15.86 -9.14
CA ALA A 430 5.67 14.81 -8.80
C ALA A 430 5.39 14.74 -7.30
N THR A 431 6.42 14.94 -6.47
CA THR A 431 6.34 14.81 -5.01
C THR A 431 7.07 15.98 -4.35
N PRO A 432 6.47 17.19 -4.30
CA PRO A 432 7.09 18.32 -3.63
C PRO A 432 7.32 18.01 -2.15
N ILE A 433 8.49 18.43 -1.64
CA ILE A 433 8.93 18.12 -0.27
C ILE A 433 8.99 19.36 0.62
N LYS A 434 8.97 19.14 1.94
CA LYS A 434 9.32 20.18 2.91
C LYS A 434 10.82 20.36 3.03
N GLU A 435 11.20 21.53 3.54
CA GLU A 435 12.57 21.96 3.84
C GLU A 435 13.44 20.92 4.60
N ARG A 436 12.84 20.09 5.47
CA ARG A 436 13.50 19.08 6.33
C ARG A 436 13.15 17.64 5.96
N ALA A 437 12.70 17.41 4.73
CA ALA A 437 12.20 16.11 4.33
C ALA A 437 13.31 15.06 4.23
N SER A 438 12.90 13.79 4.37
CA SER A 438 13.70 12.62 4.07
C SER A 438 13.12 11.89 2.86
N VAL A 439 13.98 11.57 1.90
CA VAL A 439 13.62 10.76 0.73
C VAL A 439 14.49 9.51 0.74
N THR A 440 13.87 8.34 0.73
CA THR A 440 14.56 7.06 0.68
C THR A 440 14.16 6.29 -0.56
N PHE A 441 15.15 5.82 -1.30
CA PHE A 441 14.94 4.85 -2.39
C PHE A 441 15.31 3.46 -1.87
N LEU A 442 14.37 2.54 -1.93
CA LEU A 442 14.59 1.15 -1.57
C LEU A 442 15.11 0.36 -2.78
N SER A 443 16.08 -0.52 -2.54
CA SER A 443 16.45 -1.56 -3.51
C SER A 443 17.24 -2.67 -2.84
N GLU A 444 17.00 -3.90 -3.29
CA GLU A 444 17.78 -5.07 -2.92
C GLU A 444 18.96 -5.34 -3.88
N THR A 445 19.03 -4.64 -5.03
CA THR A 445 20.08 -4.81 -6.05
C THR A 445 20.74 -3.47 -6.38
N ALA A 446 21.63 -3.39 -7.38
CA ALA A 446 22.17 -2.12 -7.88
C ALA A 446 21.11 -1.46 -8.78
N PRO A 447 20.26 -0.57 -8.28
CA PRO A 447 19.16 -0.03 -9.06
C PRO A 447 19.67 1.08 -9.98
N GLU A 448 19.14 1.10 -11.20
CA GLU A 448 19.23 2.31 -12.00
C GLU A 448 18.33 3.39 -11.40
N MET A 449 18.80 4.63 -11.40
CA MET A 449 17.99 5.79 -11.03
C MET A 449 16.73 5.83 -11.91
N PRO A 450 15.54 6.03 -11.32
CA PRO A 450 14.32 6.21 -12.10
C PRO A 450 14.47 7.32 -13.13
N THR A 451 13.87 7.13 -14.31
CA THR A 451 13.85 8.17 -15.34
C THR A 451 13.11 9.39 -14.80
N ILE A 452 13.79 10.54 -14.80
CA ILE A 452 13.20 11.82 -14.38
C ILE A 452 12.72 12.56 -15.62
N THR A 453 11.42 12.87 -15.71
CA THR A 453 10.93 13.76 -16.77
C THR A 453 10.99 15.21 -16.29
N GLY A 454 11.82 16.05 -16.91
CA GLY A 454 11.98 17.47 -16.56
C GLY A 454 13.10 17.77 -15.54
N HIS A 455 12.93 18.77 -14.68
CA HIS A 455 14.01 19.30 -13.82
C HIS A 455 14.29 18.47 -12.56
N THR A 456 13.33 18.45 -11.64
CA THR A 456 13.43 17.76 -10.35
C THR A 456 12.04 17.26 -9.96
N PRO A 457 11.92 16.04 -9.43
CA PRO A 457 10.64 15.51 -8.98
C PRO A 457 10.18 16.10 -7.63
N PHE A 458 11.07 16.81 -6.93
CA PHE A 458 10.89 17.23 -5.53
C PHE A 458 10.45 18.70 -5.34
N GLY A 459 10.14 19.41 -6.42
CA GLY A 459 9.82 20.83 -6.37
C GLY A 459 11.07 21.71 -6.35
N ASP A 460 10.94 22.96 -5.90
CA ASP A 460 12.09 23.88 -5.80
C ASP A 460 13.04 23.41 -4.68
N THR A 461 14.29 23.10 -5.05
CA THR A 461 15.30 22.56 -4.15
C THR A 461 16.40 23.56 -3.79
N ASP A 462 16.30 24.81 -4.25
CA ASP A 462 17.36 25.80 -4.05
C ASP A 462 17.52 26.19 -2.58
N GLU A 463 16.44 26.16 -1.80
CA GLU A 463 16.43 26.51 -0.38
C GLU A 463 16.86 25.36 0.55
N LEU A 464 17.03 24.13 0.04
CA LEU A 464 17.27 22.95 0.89
C LEU A 464 18.64 22.95 1.59
N LYS A 465 19.62 23.69 1.06
CA LYS A 465 21.01 23.69 1.56
C LYS A 465 21.12 24.06 3.04
N GLU A 466 20.25 24.94 3.54
CA GLU A 466 20.28 25.40 4.93
C GLU A 466 19.28 24.65 5.84
N LYS A 467 18.50 23.74 5.26
CA LYS A 467 17.33 23.16 5.89
C LYS A 467 17.48 21.67 6.20
N ASN A 468 18.59 21.06 5.83
CA ASN A 468 18.95 19.67 6.16
C ASN A 468 18.00 18.59 5.61
N ALA A 469 17.37 18.81 4.45
CA ALA A 469 16.71 17.72 3.74
C ALA A 469 17.75 16.65 3.33
N ALA A 470 17.34 15.39 3.42
CA ALA A 470 18.23 14.25 3.21
C ALA A 470 17.68 13.29 2.17
N VAL A 471 18.57 12.74 1.35
CA VAL A 471 18.26 11.66 0.42
C VAL A 471 19.13 10.46 0.75
N THR A 472 18.50 9.29 0.88
CA THR A 472 19.16 8.02 1.09
C THR A 472 18.93 7.12 -0.12
N VAL A 473 20.02 6.67 -0.73
CA VAL A 473 19.98 5.76 -1.88
C VAL A 473 20.58 4.39 -1.50
N PRO A 474 20.25 3.31 -2.22
CA PRO A 474 20.90 2.03 -2.01
C PRO A 474 22.41 2.13 -2.27
N GLY A 475 23.24 1.54 -1.41
CA GLY A 475 24.71 1.63 -1.53
C GLY A 475 25.24 1.13 -2.89
N ALA A 476 24.61 0.11 -3.46
CA ALA A 476 24.95 -0.40 -4.79
C ALA A 476 24.54 0.55 -5.94
N GLY A 477 23.68 1.54 -5.68
CA GLY A 477 23.17 2.53 -6.63
C GLY A 477 23.84 3.91 -6.55
N ILE A 478 24.87 4.10 -5.72
CA ILE A 478 25.52 5.41 -5.49
C ILE A 478 25.83 6.14 -6.81
N SER A 479 26.50 5.48 -7.76
CA SER A 479 26.88 6.11 -9.03
C SER A 479 25.70 6.37 -9.96
N SER A 480 24.67 5.53 -9.93
CA SER A 480 23.47 5.73 -10.74
C SER A 480 22.67 6.95 -10.27
N TYR A 481 22.55 7.15 -8.95
CA TYR A 481 21.77 8.24 -8.37
C TYR A 481 22.54 9.55 -8.28
N TYR A 482 23.76 9.51 -7.76
CA TYR A 482 24.58 10.70 -7.52
C TYR A 482 25.48 11.07 -8.70
N GLY A 483 25.57 10.25 -9.74
CA GLY A 483 26.33 10.53 -10.96
C GLY A 483 27.59 9.66 -11.08
N GLU A 484 28.02 9.43 -12.32
CA GLU A 484 29.05 8.42 -12.65
C GLU A 484 30.40 8.61 -11.93
N LYS A 485 30.74 9.85 -11.58
CA LYS A 485 31.96 10.18 -10.83
C LYS A 485 31.84 9.96 -9.32
N VAL A 486 30.61 9.92 -8.81
CA VAL A 486 30.34 9.66 -7.40
C VAL A 486 30.27 8.15 -7.21
N THR A 487 31.35 7.57 -6.70
CA THR A 487 31.44 6.13 -6.44
C THR A 487 31.65 5.86 -4.95
N ASN A 488 31.55 4.60 -4.54
CA ASN A 488 31.98 4.17 -3.22
C ASN A 488 33.46 3.79 -3.15
N THR A 489 34.28 4.14 -4.15
CA THR A 489 35.71 3.77 -4.21
C THR A 489 36.65 4.96 -4.27
N SER A 490 36.14 6.16 -4.53
CA SER A 490 36.93 7.36 -4.78
C SER A 490 36.39 8.57 -4.03
N VAL A 491 37.23 9.60 -3.91
CA VAL A 491 36.81 10.95 -3.51
C VAL A 491 36.03 11.62 -4.65
N PHE A 492 35.07 12.46 -4.29
CA PHE A 492 34.31 13.32 -5.20
C PHE A 492 34.06 14.70 -4.57
N VAL A 493 33.68 15.68 -5.39
CA VAL A 493 33.28 17.02 -4.94
C VAL A 493 31.80 17.28 -5.18
N LYS A 494 31.28 18.39 -4.63
CA LYS A 494 29.86 18.74 -4.73
C LYS A 494 29.38 18.88 -6.19
N GLU A 495 30.25 19.35 -7.08
CA GLU A 495 29.97 19.55 -8.49
C GLU A 495 29.75 18.23 -9.24
N ASP A 496 30.35 17.13 -8.76
CA ASP A 496 30.19 15.79 -9.34
C ASP A 496 28.81 15.18 -9.03
N ILE A 497 28.16 15.65 -7.95
CA ILE A 497 26.83 15.17 -7.54
C ILE A 497 25.79 15.60 -8.57
N ASN A 498 24.93 14.65 -8.93
CA ASN A 498 23.73 14.83 -9.74
C ASN A 498 23.01 16.11 -9.29
N PRO A 499 22.75 17.08 -10.21
CA PRO A 499 22.14 18.36 -9.87
C PRO A 499 20.87 18.27 -9.03
N ILE A 500 20.08 17.19 -9.18
CA ILE A 500 18.87 16.94 -8.39
C ILE A 500 19.17 16.88 -6.88
N PHE A 501 20.29 16.25 -6.51
CA PHE A 501 20.66 15.99 -5.11
C PHE A 501 21.77 16.91 -4.60
N ARG A 502 22.30 17.82 -5.43
CA ARG A 502 23.46 18.64 -5.10
C ARG A 502 23.27 19.50 -3.84
N ASN A 503 22.04 19.91 -3.53
CA ASN A 503 21.72 20.70 -2.33
C ASN A 503 21.21 19.88 -1.14
N TRP A 504 21.27 18.55 -1.24
CA TRP A 504 20.75 17.64 -0.22
C TRP A 504 21.87 17.08 0.63
N ASN A 505 21.53 16.67 1.85
CA ASN A 505 22.36 15.76 2.62
C ASN A 505 22.27 14.37 1.98
N ILE A 506 23.35 13.93 1.33
CA ILE A 506 23.40 12.64 0.64
C ILE A 506 23.79 11.52 1.61
N ASN A 507 23.10 10.38 1.51
CA ASN A 507 23.35 9.19 2.31
C ASN A 507 23.23 7.95 1.43
N ALA A 508 23.90 6.88 1.84
CA ALA A 508 23.79 5.60 1.15
C ALA A 508 23.68 4.46 2.14
N THR A 509 22.72 3.55 1.93
CA THR A 509 22.50 2.42 2.83
C THR A 509 23.77 1.57 2.94
N GLY A 510 24.17 1.22 4.16
CA GLY A 510 25.38 0.44 4.46
C GLY A 510 26.70 1.18 4.22
N HIS A 511 26.67 2.50 4.02
CA HIS A 511 27.86 3.33 3.84
C HIS A 511 27.83 4.56 4.74
N CYS A 512 29.00 4.95 5.22
CA CYS A 512 29.22 6.22 5.88
C CYS A 512 29.72 7.26 4.88
N LEU A 513 29.22 8.49 4.99
CA LEU A 513 29.76 9.64 4.28
C LEU A 513 30.89 10.27 5.09
N VAL A 514 32.09 10.27 4.53
CA VAL A 514 33.24 11.01 5.05
C VAL A 514 33.32 12.34 4.31
N LYS A 515 33.28 13.45 5.03
CA LYS A 515 33.45 14.80 4.51
C LYS A 515 34.82 15.32 4.89
N TYR A 516 35.63 15.74 3.93
CA TYR A 516 36.94 16.36 4.16
C TYR A 516 36.86 17.87 3.98
N MET A 517 37.39 18.62 4.93
CA MET A 517 37.46 20.07 4.93
C MET A 517 38.93 20.50 4.74
N VAL A 518 39.27 21.01 3.55
CA VAL A 518 40.63 21.49 3.22
C VAL A 518 40.52 22.91 2.67
N ASP A 519 41.16 23.89 3.32
CA ASP A 519 41.14 25.30 2.91
C ASP A 519 39.73 25.86 2.62
N SER A 520 38.76 25.54 3.49
CA SER A 520 37.33 25.86 3.32
C SER A 520 36.65 25.23 2.11
N LYS A 521 37.31 24.30 1.40
CA LYS A 521 36.72 23.48 0.35
C LYS A 521 36.29 22.13 0.91
N GLU A 522 35.20 21.61 0.35
CA GLU A 522 34.62 20.34 0.77
C GLU A 522 34.85 19.28 -0.29
N SER A 523 35.28 18.10 0.14
CA SER A 523 35.27 16.88 -0.67
C SER A 523 34.69 15.73 0.14
N PHE A 524 34.29 14.66 -0.53
CA PHE A 524 33.48 13.61 0.07
C PHE A 524 33.94 12.23 -0.39
N ALA A 525 33.71 11.22 0.44
CA ALA A 525 33.86 9.82 0.05
C ALA A 525 32.81 8.96 0.75
N PHE A 526 32.24 8.00 0.03
CA PHE A 526 31.44 6.93 0.63
C PHE A 526 32.35 5.77 1.03
N VAL A 527 32.29 5.37 2.30
CA VAL A 527 33.03 4.23 2.87
C VAL A 527 32.01 3.21 3.36
N PRO A 528 32.08 1.92 2.98
CA PRO A 528 31.21 0.92 3.57
C PRO A 528 31.33 0.92 5.10
N GLU A 529 30.21 0.80 5.81
CA GLU A 529 30.20 0.91 7.27
C GLU A 529 31.08 -0.17 7.92
N GLY A 530 31.99 0.24 8.81
CA GLY A 530 32.95 -0.62 9.49
C GLY A 530 34.22 -0.96 8.68
N GLU A 531 34.32 -0.49 7.43
CA GLU A 531 35.49 -0.69 6.56
C GLU A 531 36.51 0.44 6.67
N LYS A 532 37.73 0.16 6.18
CA LYS A 532 38.81 1.14 6.11
C LYS A 532 38.54 2.20 5.04
N ILE A 533 38.97 3.45 5.30
CA ILE A 533 38.90 4.55 4.33
C ILE A 533 39.56 4.15 3.01
N GLY A 534 40.79 3.62 3.06
CA GLY A 534 41.56 3.25 1.87
C GLY A 534 42.18 4.45 1.15
N GLU A 535 43.26 4.21 0.40
CA GLU A 535 44.06 5.28 -0.20
C GLU A 535 43.30 6.07 -1.27
N ALA A 536 42.50 5.40 -2.10
CA ALA A 536 41.71 6.02 -3.17
C ALA A 536 40.59 6.96 -2.67
N ARG A 537 40.24 6.90 -1.37
CA ARG A 537 39.19 7.73 -0.74
C ARG A 537 39.76 8.87 0.11
N LEU A 538 41.06 9.16 -0.01
CA LEU A 538 41.70 10.33 0.60
C LEU A 538 41.89 11.41 -0.47
N PRO A 539 41.52 12.68 -0.20
CA PRO A 539 41.79 13.76 -1.13
C PRO A 539 43.27 14.14 -1.09
N GLU A 540 43.74 14.80 -2.15
CA GLU A 540 45.04 15.46 -2.13
C GLU A 540 45.03 16.63 -1.15
N VAL A 541 46.14 16.81 -0.43
CA VAL A 541 46.32 17.87 0.57
C VAL A 541 47.57 18.65 0.21
N THR A 542 47.42 19.97 0.06
CA THR A 542 48.57 20.88 -0.03
C THR A 542 49.22 20.96 1.34
N ILE A 543 50.49 20.56 1.43
CA ILE A 543 51.25 20.62 2.68
C ILE A 543 51.83 22.03 2.82
N PRO A 544 51.52 22.77 3.89
CA PRO A 544 52.13 24.07 4.13
C PRO A 544 53.66 23.97 4.25
N GLU A 545 54.38 25.02 3.85
CA GLU A 545 55.84 25.08 3.95
C GLU A 545 56.31 24.84 5.40
N GLY A 546 57.37 24.05 5.57
CA GLY A 546 57.89 23.67 6.89
C GLY A 546 57.04 22.66 7.65
N LYS A 547 55.96 22.12 7.08
CA LYS A 547 55.07 21.14 7.75
C LYS A 547 55.17 19.74 7.16
N VAL A 548 54.69 18.77 7.93
CA VAL A 548 54.44 17.39 7.50
C VAL A 548 52.99 17.02 7.76
N PHE A 549 52.34 16.38 6.78
CA PHE A 549 50.98 15.87 6.93
C PHE A 549 50.98 14.58 7.77
N LYS A 550 50.13 14.53 8.80
CA LYS A 550 50.04 13.38 9.73
C LYS A 550 48.79 12.52 9.54
N GLY A 551 47.77 13.04 8.89
CA GLY A 551 46.48 12.39 8.74
C GLY A 551 45.36 13.39 8.98
N TRP A 552 44.23 12.87 9.42
CA TRP A 552 42.99 13.63 9.54
C TRP A 552 42.43 13.59 10.95
N SER A 553 41.71 14.61 11.39
CA SER A 553 41.03 14.63 12.69
C SER A 553 39.58 15.08 12.54
N GLU A 554 38.68 14.59 13.40
CA GLU A 554 37.31 15.12 13.51
C GLU A 554 37.27 16.58 14.01
N LYS A 555 38.37 17.07 14.59
CA LYS A 555 38.48 18.44 15.09
C LYS A 555 39.38 19.29 14.19
N GLU A 556 38.92 20.51 13.94
CA GLU A 556 39.63 21.50 13.13
C GLU A 556 40.99 21.91 13.73
N ASP A 557 41.14 21.84 15.06
CA ASP A 557 42.41 22.10 15.75
C ASP A 557 43.43 20.94 15.62
N GLY A 558 43.05 19.84 14.96
CA GLY A 558 43.88 18.66 14.78
C GLY A 558 44.02 17.78 16.02
N SER A 559 43.35 18.12 17.14
CA SER A 559 43.36 17.29 18.35
C SER A 559 42.45 16.07 18.21
N GLY A 560 42.71 14.99 18.96
CA GLY A 560 41.89 13.78 18.93
C GLY A 560 42.55 12.61 18.20
N GLU A 561 41.73 11.65 17.77
CA GLU A 561 42.18 10.48 17.04
C GLU A 561 42.55 10.83 15.59
N LEU A 562 43.65 10.25 15.10
CA LEU A 562 44.09 10.44 13.72
C LEU A 562 43.48 9.38 12.80
N PHE A 563 42.80 9.86 11.77
CA PHE A 563 42.27 9.06 10.67
C PHE A 563 43.28 9.01 9.52
N THR A 564 43.50 7.81 9.01
CA THR A 564 44.40 7.51 7.87
C THR A 564 43.69 6.56 6.90
N LYS A 565 44.36 6.17 5.80
CA LYS A 565 43.84 5.14 4.89
C LYS A 565 43.49 3.81 5.59
N ASP A 566 44.08 3.54 6.75
CA ASP A 566 43.87 2.31 7.51
C ASP A 566 42.82 2.42 8.62
N SER A 567 42.27 3.63 8.85
CA SER A 567 41.23 3.88 9.85
C SER A 567 39.87 3.41 9.36
N LYS A 568 39.09 2.81 10.25
CA LYS A 568 37.71 2.37 9.99
C LYS A 568 36.70 3.49 10.24
N VAL A 569 35.57 3.46 9.54
CA VAL A 569 34.51 4.45 9.68
C VAL A 569 33.20 3.75 10.02
N GLU A 570 32.59 4.13 11.15
CA GLU A 570 31.33 3.53 11.67
C GLU A 570 30.14 4.49 11.60
N LYS A 571 30.37 5.76 11.25
CA LYS A 571 29.32 6.79 11.13
C LYS A 571 29.75 7.86 10.13
N ASN A 572 28.80 8.69 9.69
CA ASN A 572 29.13 9.89 8.93
C ASN A 572 30.05 10.79 9.78
N ILE A 573 31.17 11.25 9.20
CA ILE A 573 32.20 12.03 9.90
C ILE A 573 32.70 13.19 9.03
N THR A 574 33.10 14.27 9.68
CA THR A 574 33.79 15.40 9.05
C THR A 574 35.24 15.39 9.52
N LEU A 575 36.19 15.53 8.60
CA LEU A 575 37.62 15.38 8.84
C LEU A 575 38.40 16.60 8.34
N TYR A 576 39.39 17.02 9.13
CA TYR A 576 40.28 18.15 8.88
C TYR A 576 41.74 17.67 8.82
N PRO A 577 42.58 18.23 7.93
CA PRO A 577 43.97 17.79 7.79
C PRO A 577 44.79 18.21 9.02
N VAL A 578 45.63 17.30 9.51
CA VAL A 578 46.53 17.55 10.64
C VAL A 578 47.95 17.68 10.14
N PHE A 579 48.58 18.81 10.47
CA PHE A 579 49.96 19.12 10.10
C PHE A 579 50.82 19.29 11.36
N GLU A 580 52.05 18.78 11.32
CA GLU A 580 53.07 19.03 12.34
C GLU A 580 54.25 19.78 11.74
N GLU A 581 55.03 20.47 12.57
CA GLU A 581 56.31 21.05 12.12
C GLU A 581 57.26 19.96 11.63
N LYS A 582 57.91 20.20 10.49
CA LYS A 582 59.06 19.40 10.07
C LYS A 582 60.13 19.59 11.13
N LYS A 583 60.60 18.49 11.71
CA LYS A 583 61.68 18.54 12.71
C LYS A 583 62.98 18.92 12.02
N ASN A 584 63.64 19.96 12.51
CA ASN A 584 64.97 20.35 12.07
C ASN A 584 65.97 19.24 12.39
N THR A 585 66.81 18.88 11.42
CA THR A 585 67.90 17.92 11.64
C THR A 585 69.15 18.67 12.09
N PRO A 586 69.93 18.16 13.07
CA PRO A 586 71.18 18.80 13.44
C PRO A 586 72.23 18.65 12.33
N PRO A 587 73.08 19.66 12.10
CA PRO A 587 74.10 19.63 11.05
C PRO A 587 75.19 18.59 11.33
N VAL A 588 75.94 18.19 10.30
CA VAL A 588 77.03 17.20 10.39
C VAL A 588 78.38 17.87 10.09
N ILE A 589 79.37 17.73 10.98
CA ILE A 589 80.75 18.21 10.78
C ILE A 589 81.66 17.06 10.31
N ASN A 590 82.22 17.21 9.11
CA ASN A 590 83.17 16.29 8.50
C ASN A 590 84.59 16.84 8.64
N VAL A 591 85.35 16.20 9.51
CA VAL A 591 86.75 16.50 9.82
C VAL A 591 87.36 15.27 10.49
N GLU A 592 88.64 15.03 10.22
CA GLU A 592 89.42 13.94 10.79
C GLU A 592 90.56 14.49 11.66
N ASP A 593 91.13 13.63 12.50
CA ASP A 593 92.32 13.93 13.28
C ASP A 593 93.51 14.27 12.36
N LYS A 594 94.39 15.16 12.82
CA LYS A 594 95.52 15.66 12.02
C LYS A 594 96.85 15.29 12.66
N GLU A 595 97.84 14.97 11.83
CA GLU A 595 99.23 14.77 12.26
C GLU A 595 100.11 15.88 11.69
N LEU A 596 100.94 16.47 12.55
CA LEU A 596 101.91 17.53 12.23
C LEU A 596 103.28 17.15 12.76
N THR A 597 104.33 17.78 12.25
CA THR A 597 105.68 17.74 12.82
C THR A 597 106.00 19.07 13.50
N VAL A 598 106.87 19.06 14.52
CA VAL A 598 107.32 20.28 15.20
C VAL A 598 107.83 21.32 14.19
N GLY A 599 107.18 22.49 14.19
CA GLY A 599 107.46 23.61 13.30
C GLY A 599 106.56 23.72 12.07
N ASP A 600 105.64 22.79 11.83
CA ASP A 600 104.64 22.89 10.77
C ASP A 600 103.63 24.02 11.05
N THR A 601 103.07 24.58 9.97
CA THR A 601 101.94 25.52 10.05
C THR A 601 100.63 24.75 10.22
N PHE A 602 99.76 25.22 11.11
CA PHE A 602 98.45 24.61 11.36
C PHE A 602 97.34 25.63 11.13
N ASP A 603 96.48 25.37 10.13
CA ASP A 603 95.20 26.08 9.98
C ASP A 603 94.07 25.20 10.54
N PRO A 604 93.38 25.66 11.60
CA PRO A 604 92.30 24.89 12.22
C PRO A 604 91.11 24.65 11.29
N LEU A 605 90.88 25.47 10.26
CA LEU A 605 89.74 25.32 9.34
C LEU A 605 90.07 24.57 8.04
N GLU A 606 91.35 24.28 7.78
CA GLU A 606 91.76 23.57 6.57
C GLU A 606 91.14 22.16 6.53
N GLY A 607 90.38 21.87 5.47
CA GLY A 607 89.77 20.55 5.26
C GLY A 607 88.54 20.23 6.14
N VAL A 608 88.04 21.19 6.93
CA VAL A 608 86.83 21.04 7.75
C VAL A 608 85.61 21.41 6.90
N THR A 609 84.64 20.52 6.77
CA THR A 609 83.36 20.81 6.09
C THR A 609 82.17 20.52 6.98
N ALA A 610 81.05 21.17 6.73
CA ALA A 610 79.80 20.93 7.43
C ALA A 610 78.61 20.96 6.47
N THR A 611 77.71 20.00 6.64
CA THR A 611 76.51 19.86 5.81
C THR A 611 75.28 19.59 6.65
N ASP A 612 74.14 20.12 6.23
CA ASP A 612 72.85 19.97 6.87
C ASP A 612 71.79 19.49 5.87
N GLU A 613 70.77 18.75 6.32
CA GLU A 613 69.72 18.23 5.43
C GLU A 613 68.84 19.35 4.87
N GLU A 614 68.55 20.37 5.68
CA GLU A 614 67.70 21.49 5.32
C GLU A 614 68.49 22.62 4.64
N ASP A 615 69.71 22.93 5.11
CA ASP A 615 70.49 24.08 4.64
C ASP A 615 71.57 23.74 3.59
N GLY A 616 71.89 22.47 3.36
CA GLY A 616 72.94 22.06 2.44
C GLY A 616 74.36 22.30 2.98
N ASP A 617 75.27 22.89 2.18
CA ASP A 617 76.64 23.17 2.62
C ASP A 617 76.70 24.44 3.49
N ILE A 618 77.07 24.25 4.76
CA ILE A 618 77.20 25.31 5.77
C ILE A 618 78.64 25.40 6.31
N SER A 619 79.62 24.91 5.57
CA SER A 619 81.04 24.90 5.96
C SER A 619 81.59 26.30 6.32
N GLY A 620 81.05 27.35 5.69
CA GLY A 620 81.42 28.74 5.98
C GLY A 620 80.96 29.25 7.35
N SER A 621 80.07 28.53 8.04
CA SER A 621 79.50 28.88 9.34
C SER A 621 80.14 28.10 10.51
N ILE A 622 81.22 27.37 10.25
CA ILE A 622 81.94 26.61 11.29
C ILE A 622 82.69 27.57 12.21
N GLU A 623 82.45 27.42 13.52
CA GLU A 623 83.13 28.13 14.59
C GLU A 623 84.15 27.19 15.27
N VAL A 624 85.37 27.69 15.49
CA VAL A 624 86.36 26.99 16.31
C VAL A 624 86.17 27.45 17.76
N LEU A 625 85.59 26.60 18.61
CA LEU A 625 85.33 26.91 20.02
C LEU A 625 86.58 26.82 20.88
N ASN A 626 87.45 25.84 20.58
CA ASN A 626 88.69 25.63 21.29
C ASN A 626 89.80 25.24 20.30
N ASN A 627 90.97 25.85 20.45
CA ASN A 627 92.18 25.51 19.73
C ASN A 627 93.40 25.89 20.57
N GLU A 628 94.02 24.88 21.19
CA GLU A 628 95.23 25.04 22.00
C GLU A 628 96.46 24.41 21.33
N VAL A 629 96.40 24.16 20.01
CA VAL A 629 97.47 23.48 19.27
C VAL A 629 98.76 24.33 19.30
N ASP A 630 99.81 23.82 19.96
CA ASP A 630 101.15 24.40 19.98
C ASP A 630 102.08 23.57 19.07
N THR A 631 102.26 24.02 17.82
CA THR A 631 103.09 23.29 16.84
C THR A 631 104.59 23.32 17.16
N THR A 632 105.02 24.02 18.22
CA THR A 632 106.41 24.04 18.67
C THR A 632 106.73 22.96 19.69
N LYS A 633 105.70 22.30 20.25
CA LYS A 633 105.84 21.28 21.27
C LYS A 633 105.21 19.98 20.82
N VAL A 634 105.90 18.87 21.10
CA VAL A 634 105.35 17.53 20.87
C VAL A 634 104.21 17.30 21.85
N GLY A 635 103.06 16.89 21.34
CA GLY A 635 101.86 16.71 22.14
C GLY A 635 100.64 16.35 21.31
N ILE A 636 99.58 15.93 21.98
CA ILE A 636 98.25 15.75 21.40
C ILE A 636 97.40 16.91 21.91
N TYR A 637 96.84 17.66 20.98
CA TYR A 637 96.07 18.87 21.25
C TYR A 637 94.64 18.68 20.76
N GLU A 638 93.67 19.23 21.50
CA GLU A 638 92.25 19.16 21.14
C GLU A 638 91.83 20.40 20.36
N VAL A 639 91.07 20.18 19.28
CA VAL A 639 90.38 21.24 18.54
C VAL A 639 88.91 20.91 18.49
N THR A 640 88.08 21.83 18.99
CA THR A 640 86.63 21.65 19.05
C THR A 640 85.94 22.61 18.09
N TYR A 641 85.18 22.05 17.16
CA TYR A 641 84.37 22.78 16.18
C TYR A 641 82.90 22.76 16.59
N LYS A 642 82.19 23.86 16.31
CA LYS A 642 80.74 23.94 16.39
C LYS A 642 80.21 24.50 15.08
N VAL A 643 79.09 23.97 14.62
CA VAL A 643 78.31 24.56 13.53
C VAL A 643 76.86 24.63 13.96
N THR A 644 76.17 25.72 13.61
CA THR A 644 74.75 25.93 13.89
C THR A 644 74.04 26.19 12.56
N ASP A 645 72.94 25.49 12.34
CA ASP A 645 72.10 25.67 11.16
C ASP A 645 71.23 26.95 11.26
N SER A 646 70.49 27.25 10.19
CA SER A 646 69.63 28.43 10.09
C SER A 646 68.41 28.38 11.03
N GLN A 647 68.01 27.18 11.46
CA GLN A 647 66.89 26.90 12.36
C GLN A 647 67.32 26.76 13.84
N GLY A 648 68.61 26.94 14.12
CA GLY A 648 69.22 26.99 15.44
C GLY A 648 69.65 25.66 16.06
N ALA A 649 69.58 24.52 15.35
CA ALA A 649 70.22 23.30 15.87
C ALA A 649 71.73 23.35 15.62
N SER A 650 72.49 22.76 16.56
CA SER A 650 73.95 22.81 16.54
C SER A 650 74.55 21.43 16.75
N THR A 651 75.69 21.21 16.10
CA THR A 651 76.55 20.06 16.34
C THR A 651 77.93 20.52 16.76
N THR A 652 78.56 19.77 17.65
CA THR A 652 79.94 19.99 18.10
C THR A 652 80.75 18.73 17.87
N LYS A 653 81.96 18.88 17.33
CA LYS A 653 82.88 17.78 17.08
C LYS A 653 84.29 18.17 17.50
N THR A 654 84.95 17.29 18.24
CA THR A 654 86.33 17.46 18.69
C THR A 654 87.22 16.49 17.92
N ILE A 655 88.35 17.00 17.42
CA ILE A 655 89.41 16.20 16.82
C ILE A 655 90.69 16.34 17.64
N TYR A 656 91.62 15.43 17.40
CA TYR A 656 92.95 15.45 17.95
C TYR A 656 93.98 15.85 16.90
N VAL A 657 94.84 16.79 17.26
CA VAL A 657 95.99 17.20 16.45
C VAL A 657 97.26 16.72 17.15
N THR A 658 97.95 15.77 16.54
CA THR A 658 99.17 15.17 17.09
C THR A 658 100.39 15.85 16.47
N VAL A 659 101.21 16.51 17.29
CA VAL A 659 102.48 17.12 16.87
C VAL A 659 103.62 16.18 17.21
N ASN A 660 104.24 15.59 16.20
CA ASN A 660 105.34 14.64 16.29
C ASN A 660 106.71 15.35 16.29
N PRO A 661 107.74 14.77 16.94
CA PRO A 661 109.09 15.34 16.94
C PRO A 661 109.67 15.43 15.53
N LYS A 662 110.36 16.53 15.23
CA LYS A 662 111.11 16.69 13.99
C LYS A 662 112.28 15.70 13.98
N GLN A 663 112.24 14.75 13.04
CA GLN A 663 113.26 13.74 12.92
C GLN A 663 114.57 14.38 12.41
N GLU A 664 115.57 14.52 13.27
CA GLU A 664 116.89 14.97 12.84
C GLU A 664 117.64 13.82 12.14
N VAL A 665 118.18 14.12 10.96
CA VAL A 665 119.09 13.21 10.25
C VAL A 665 120.38 13.14 11.06
N LEU A 666 120.72 11.96 11.59
CA LEU A 666 121.98 11.77 12.31
C LEU A 666 123.17 12.13 11.42
N ASN A 667 124.11 12.91 12.00
CA ASN A 667 125.42 13.22 11.42
C ASN A 667 126.14 11.92 10.96
N GLU A 668 126.60 11.89 9.72
CA GLU A 668 127.41 10.80 9.21
C GLU A 668 128.78 10.76 9.90
N VAL A 669 129.29 9.56 10.13
CA VAL A 669 130.57 9.35 10.83
C VAL A 669 131.71 10.00 10.02
N PRO A 670 132.56 10.86 10.62
CA PRO A 670 133.65 11.49 9.89
C PRO A 670 134.67 10.44 9.42
N VAL A 671 135.03 10.51 8.14
CA VAL A 671 136.08 9.70 7.54
C VAL A 671 137.43 10.39 7.76
N ILE A 672 138.37 9.73 8.45
CA ILE A 672 139.79 10.11 8.43
C ILE A 672 140.43 9.46 7.22
N ASP A 673 141.01 10.27 6.35
CA ASP A 673 141.89 9.83 5.27
C ASP A 673 143.33 10.19 5.66
N ALA A 674 144.14 9.16 5.93
CA ALA A 674 145.55 9.29 6.24
C ALA A 674 146.32 8.27 5.42
N SER A 675 147.32 8.74 4.69
CA SER A 675 148.23 7.89 3.91
C SER A 675 149.49 7.61 4.71
N ASP A 676 149.89 6.32 4.77
CA ASP A 676 151.12 5.89 5.41
C ASP A 676 152.35 6.56 4.76
N ARG A 677 153.27 7.06 5.60
CA ARG A 677 154.60 7.52 5.15
C ARG A 677 155.66 6.54 5.61
N VAL A 678 156.33 5.90 4.65
CA VAL A 678 157.51 5.05 4.90
C VAL A 678 158.77 5.91 4.74
N LEU A 679 159.66 5.84 5.74
CA LEU A 679 160.92 6.60 5.85
C LEU A 679 162.00 6.10 4.89
#